data_AF-A0A2G5BA92-F1
#
_entry.id   AF-A0A2G5BA92-F1
#
_cell.length_a   1.000
_cell.length_b   1.000
_cell.length_c   1.000
_cell.angle_alpha   90.00
_cell.angle_beta   90.00
_cell.angle_gamma   90.00
#
_symmetry.space_group_name_H-M   'P 1'
#
loop_
_entity.id
_entity.type
_entity.pdbx_description
1 polymer ?
#
loop_
_entity_poly.entity_id
_entity_poly.type
_entity_poly.pdbx_seq_one_letter_code
_entity_poly.pdbx_strand_id
1 'polypeptide(L)'
;MISVLRANRLRGMSFSRRVFAPSVQKASLATEAKGIRSKISAYATKPLVIGIRREDKNRWERRVALTPAHVSRLIKETGARVLVQPSNTRIFNNASFERVGAVIEEDLSKADAILGIKEIPIDKLIPDKTYLLFSHTHKGQSYNMPTLQAFLDKNIRLIDYELMTDPSSGKRLVLFGTHAGYAGMIDGLHGLGQRLLALGYNSPLIHMGQAHVYPNLECVNTKLCHVADIISDQGLPDAFTPMLFTFTGAGNVTRGARAIFDKLPHDNVTVDELPSIARDRYNQRYKNRLLALQIGAQDYVERIAGGKYDREEYREFPDRYRSVFAEKIAPYTTMLVNGIYWESKYPRLMTTQDLAAIQRKRELKSKMLAIADISCDIGGSLEFMSHASTIDTPFFYVDAVNSVEHKDIEKPGVQINSIDNLPTELPFEASKHFGDALYPYAKALATGNLADTVLHNAIICQNGSLEERHQHLQDNLSRFNGVRVADARKKRVLLAGSGMVSQPLVDYLARSKDTDITVASNNLDEARGIAYQFSNTKATMLDISNITSLDKSIKESDVVVSLVPAPLHPRIADAAIRNGKHMVTASYISDEMAELDERAKDASVTILNEIGLDPGIDHCSAMKIIDEAKQRGGKIKSFISWCGGLTAPENSDNQLGYKFSWSPRGVMTAGLNTARFKINQEIREIPSGALFKNKFGEVPIYPGFSFEGLANRDSLQYANIYGLDLEELDTMFRGTLRYAGYSEILDALLRLGFLSLEPSTAVEKITASAFLTRTIGLKENQNSFAQIAEKVAHKLNTTPSSTLVGRIMLAFEEFGMFKRSQTSHNNSELLAAPSALDAMAQVLHRSLKYNPGERDMVCLHHEFGIENLDGSYDIQTSSLVAYGDPKSGETAMARTVGVPAAIATRLLLEGAVKTRGVIRPTIPEIYNPLIERLAKQGLIFTDQTKHGISKSLQQKMAWN
;
A
#
# COMPACT_ATOMS: atom_id res chain seq x y z
N MET A 1 -29.90 21.94 -54.03
CA MET A 1 -29.43 22.15 -55.43
C MET A 1 -28.10 21.39 -55.53
N ILE A 2 -27.96 20.31 -56.32
CA ILE A 2 -27.94 20.24 -57.80
C ILE A 2 -26.79 21.14 -58.31
N SER A 3 -25.71 20.67 -58.95
CA SER A 3 -25.61 19.71 -60.07
C SER A 3 -24.35 18.79 -60.01
N VAL A 4 -24.47 17.49 -60.30
CA VAL A 4 -24.16 16.76 -61.58
C VAL A 4 -22.67 16.65 -61.97
N LEU A 5 -22.11 15.44 -61.87
CA LEU A 5 -21.61 14.66 -63.03
C LEU A 5 -21.34 13.17 -62.67
N ARG A 6 -22.12 12.27 -63.31
CA ARG A 6 -21.72 10.88 -63.67
C ARG A 6 -21.40 10.90 -65.19
N ALA A 7 -20.86 9.91 -65.90
CA ALA A 7 -20.68 8.47 -65.66
C ALA A 7 -19.69 7.84 -66.68
N ASN A 8 -19.35 6.56 -66.41
CA ASN A 8 -19.21 5.42 -67.36
C ASN A 8 -17.88 5.20 -68.14
N ARG A 9 -17.45 3.97 -68.51
CA ARG A 9 -17.76 2.55 -68.04
C ARG A 9 -16.89 1.53 -68.83
N LEU A 10 -16.66 0.33 -68.24
CA LEU A 10 -16.64 -1.08 -68.79
C LEU A 10 -15.38 -1.89 -68.38
N ARG A 11 -15.49 -3.00 -67.61
CA ARG A 11 -15.73 -4.44 -67.99
C ARG A 11 -14.61 -5.03 -68.89
N GLY A 12 -14.02 -6.22 -68.69
CA GLY A 12 -14.11 -7.29 -67.64
C GLY A 12 -12.71 -7.94 -67.43
N MET A 13 -12.47 -9.25 -67.16
CA MET A 13 -13.28 -10.49 -66.99
C MET A 13 -12.55 -11.46 -66.00
N SER A 14 -12.92 -12.75 -65.92
CA SER A 14 -12.35 -13.83 -65.06
C SER A 14 -11.31 -14.72 -65.78
N PHE A 15 -10.64 -15.66 -65.08
CA PHE A 15 -10.60 -17.09 -65.49
C PHE A 15 -10.12 -18.07 -64.39
N SER A 16 -10.52 -19.34 -64.54
CA SER A 16 -10.29 -20.51 -63.65
C SER A 16 -9.06 -21.34 -64.06
N ARG A 17 -8.57 -22.24 -63.19
CA ARG A 17 -7.63 -23.33 -63.53
C ARG A 17 -7.98 -24.68 -62.88
N ARG A 18 -7.96 -25.75 -63.69
CA ARG A 18 -7.60 -27.13 -63.33
C ARG A 18 -6.55 -27.60 -64.35
N VAL A 19 -5.35 -28.02 -63.92
CA VAL A 19 -4.90 -29.41 -63.70
C VAL A 19 -4.75 -30.24 -64.99
N PHE A 20 -3.52 -30.64 -65.35
CA PHE A 20 -3.06 -32.05 -65.26
C PHE A 20 -1.52 -32.18 -65.25
N ALA A 21 -1.02 -33.38 -64.94
CA ALA A 21 0.32 -33.75 -64.45
C ALA A 21 1.30 -34.18 -65.61
N PRO A 22 2.43 -34.97 -65.48
CA PRO A 22 2.76 -36.03 -64.48
C PRO A 22 4.25 -36.31 -64.09
N SER A 23 4.45 -37.40 -63.31
CA SER A 23 5.68 -38.18 -63.01
C SER A 23 6.63 -37.62 -61.92
N VAL A 24 7.31 -38.40 -61.05
CA VAL A 24 8.07 -39.67 -61.26
C VAL A 24 8.01 -40.66 -60.04
N GLN A 25 8.34 -41.95 -60.27
CA GLN A 25 8.50 -43.12 -59.35
C GLN A 25 9.94 -43.26 -58.78
N LYS A 26 10.37 -44.18 -57.87
CA LYS A 26 9.85 -44.97 -56.73
C LYS A 26 11.02 -45.86 -56.22
N ALA A 27 10.92 -46.45 -55.02
CA ALA A 27 11.84 -47.46 -54.42
C ALA A 27 13.23 -46.94 -53.97
N SER A 28 13.91 -47.55 -52.99
CA SER A 28 13.60 -48.71 -52.14
C SER A 28 13.75 -48.32 -50.64
N LEU A 29 13.69 -49.17 -49.60
CA LEU A 29 13.66 -50.64 -49.44
C LEU A 29 12.81 -50.95 -48.18
N ALA A 30 12.43 -52.21 -47.93
CA ALA A 30 11.79 -52.63 -46.67
C ALA A 30 12.07 -54.11 -46.38
N THR A 31 12.60 -54.42 -45.20
CA THR A 31 12.68 -55.80 -44.68
C THR A 31 12.47 -55.80 -43.15
N GLU A 32 11.26 -56.20 -42.78
CA GLU A 32 10.94 -57.13 -41.68
C GLU A 32 11.41 -56.87 -40.24
N ALA A 33 10.46 -56.34 -39.44
CA ALA A 33 10.18 -56.87 -38.10
C ALA A 33 8.66 -56.76 -37.83
N LYS A 34 7.90 -57.82 -38.15
CA LYS A 34 6.46 -57.92 -37.84
C LYS A 34 6.27 -58.68 -36.52
N GLY A 35 5.46 -58.13 -35.63
CA GLY A 35 5.13 -58.69 -34.32
C GLY A 35 5.69 -57.78 -33.23
N ILE A 36 4.91 -56.98 -32.51
CA ILE A 36 3.53 -57.22 -32.07
C ILE A 36 2.59 -56.09 -32.52
N ARG A 37 1.49 -56.44 -33.22
CA ARG A 37 0.34 -55.53 -33.39
C ARG A 37 -0.72 -55.88 -32.33
N SER A 38 -0.79 -55.10 -31.27
CA SER A 38 -1.96 -55.06 -30.38
C SER A 38 -2.30 -53.64 -29.97
N LYS A 39 -3.39 -53.12 -30.54
CA LYS A 39 -4.26 -52.07 -29.96
C LYS A 39 -3.59 -50.84 -29.34
N ILE A 40 -3.23 -49.86 -30.17
CA ILE A 40 -3.62 -48.47 -29.90
C ILE A 40 -4.30 -47.93 -31.16
N SER A 41 -5.62 -47.80 -31.07
CA SER A 41 -6.38 -46.83 -31.86
C SER A 41 -6.69 -45.66 -30.94
N ALA A 42 -6.81 -44.46 -31.53
CA ALA A 42 -7.20 -43.21 -30.86
C ALA A 42 -6.14 -42.63 -29.88
N TYR A 43 -6.11 -41.32 -29.61
CA TYR A 43 -7.04 -40.25 -29.96
C TYR A 43 -6.30 -39.06 -30.59
N ALA A 44 -6.95 -38.34 -31.52
CA ALA A 44 -6.56 -36.96 -31.77
C ALA A 44 -6.93 -36.14 -30.53
N THR A 45 -5.95 -35.71 -29.76
CA THR A 45 -6.16 -34.89 -28.57
C THR A 45 -6.84 -33.59 -28.98
N LYS A 46 -7.99 -33.31 -28.35
CA LYS A 46 -8.72 -32.06 -28.59
C LYS A 46 -7.79 -30.88 -28.24
N PRO A 47 -7.72 -29.82 -29.07
CA PRO A 47 -6.94 -28.62 -28.76
C PRO A 47 -7.32 -28.05 -27.39
N LEU A 48 -6.32 -27.60 -26.63
CA LEU A 48 -6.51 -27.00 -25.31
C LEU A 48 -7.30 -25.68 -25.44
N VAL A 49 -8.11 -25.40 -24.43
CA VAL A 49 -8.82 -24.13 -24.28
C VAL A 49 -7.86 -23.10 -23.69
N ILE A 50 -7.61 -22.02 -24.42
CA ILE A 50 -6.69 -20.96 -24.00
C ILE A 50 -7.49 -19.79 -23.41
N GLY A 51 -7.24 -19.45 -22.15
CA GLY A 51 -7.75 -18.26 -21.49
C GLY A 51 -6.80 -17.09 -21.64
N ILE A 52 -7.31 -15.90 -21.94
CA ILE A 52 -6.59 -14.63 -21.89
C ILE A 52 -7.23 -13.80 -20.79
N ARG A 53 -6.53 -13.61 -19.67
CA ARG A 53 -7.05 -12.83 -18.54
C ARG A 53 -7.11 -11.33 -18.86
N ARG A 54 -7.81 -10.57 -18.03
CA ARG A 54 -7.57 -9.12 -17.92
C ARG A 54 -6.43 -8.89 -16.95
N GLU A 55 -5.62 -7.87 -17.23
CA GLU A 55 -4.64 -7.37 -16.28
C GLU A 55 -5.31 -6.40 -15.31
N ASP A 56 -4.90 -6.45 -14.05
CA ASP A 56 -5.46 -5.70 -12.92
C ASP A 56 -4.41 -5.30 -11.88
N LYS A 57 -3.12 -5.38 -12.24
CA LYS A 57 -1.97 -5.02 -11.38
C LYS A 57 -1.95 -3.53 -11.03
N ASN A 58 -2.19 -2.67 -12.02
CA ASN A 58 -2.37 -1.22 -11.87
C ASN A 58 -3.17 -0.67 -13.07
N ARG A 59 -3.56 0.61 -13.04
CA ARG A 59 -4.40 1.22 -14.09
C ARG A 59 -3.71 1.37 -15.46
N TRP A 60 -2.38 1.37 -15.47
CA TRP A 60 -1.55 1.57 -16.66
C TRP A 60 -1.29 0.26 -17.42
N GLU A 61 -1.40 -0.88 -16.74
CA GLU A 61 -1.27 -2.20 -17.36
C GLU A 61 -2.46 -2.52 -18.27
N ARG A 62 -2.32 -2.10 -19.53
CA ARG A 62 -3.33 -2.20 -20.59
C ARG A 62 -2.94 -3.21 -21.68
N ARG A 63 -1.82 -3.91 -21.50
CA ARG A 63 -1.28 -4.89 -22.47
C ARG A 63 -2.07 -6.19 -22.48
N VAL A 64 -1.75 -7.06 -23.43
CA VAL A 64 -2.32 -8.41 -23.53
C VAL A 64 -1.29 -9.39 -24.10
N ALA A 65 -1.29 -10.63 -23.60
CA ALA A 65 -0.32 -11.65 -24.02
C ALA A 65 -0.47 -12.05 -25.50
N LEU A 66 -1.69 -12.05 -26.03
CA LEU A 66 -1.99 -12.28 -27.44
C LEU A 66 -2.98 -11.22 -27.94
N THR A 67 -2.63 -10.56 -29.04
CA THR A 67 -3.51 -9.59 -29.72
C THR A 67 -4.65 -10.29 -30.46
N PRO A 68 -5.72 -9.57 -30.89
CA PRO A 68 -6.76 -10.14 -31.75
C PRO A 68 -6.23 -10.78 -33.04
N ALA A 69 -5.13 -10.26 -33.60
CA ALA A 69 -4.48 -10.85 -34.77
C ALA A 69 -3.87 -12.23 -34.44
N HIS A 70 -3.17 -12.33 -33.31
CA HIS A 70 -2.61 -13.59 -32.80
C HIS A 70 -3.71 -14.61 -32.47
N VAL A 71 -4.81 -14.16 -31.84
CA VAL A 71 -5.96 -15.02 -31.52
C VAL A 71 -6.64 -15.52 -32.79
N SER A 72 -6.86 -14.68 -33.80
CA SER A 72 -7.41 -15.11 -35.10
C SER A 72 -6.54 -16.19 -35.74
N ARG A 73 -5.22 -15.99 -35.69
CA ARG A 73 -4.23 -16.92 -36.24
C ARG A 73 -4.22 -18.24 -35.47
N LEU A 74 -4.25 -18.19 -34.14
CA LEU A 74 -4.26 -19.36 -33.26
C LEU A 74 -5.50 -20.24 -33.52
N ILE A 75 -6.70 -19.64 -33.54
CA ILE A 75 -7.96 -20.34 -33.80
C ILE A 75 -7.92 -21.00 -35.20
N LYS A 76 -7.46 -20.28 -36.23
CA LYS A 76 -7.36 -20.80 -37.61
C LYS A 76 -6.33 -21.92 -37.77
N GLU A 77 -5.18 -21.83 -37.09
CA GLU A 77 -4.09 -22.80 -37.23
C GLU A 77 -4.23 -24.03 -36.34
N THR A 78 -5.03 -23.99 -35.26
CA THR A 78 -5.11 -25.08 -34.27
C THR A 78 -6.53 -25.58 -33.98
N GLY A 79 -7.57 -24.79 -34.27
CA GLY A 79 -8.95 -25.09 -33.83
C GLY A 79 -9.19 -24.90 -32.33
N ALA A 80 -8.25 -24.31 -31.59
CA ALA A 80 -8.39 -24.05 -30.15
C ALA A 80 -9.53 -23.05 -29.86
N ARG A 81 -10.30 -23.32 -28.79
CA ARG A 81 -11.25 -22.36 -28.23
C ARG A 81 -10.47 -21.35 -27.39
N VAL A 82 -10.61 -20.07 -27.71
CA VAL A 82 -10.00 -18.98 -26.93
C VAL A 82 -11.07 -18.26 -26.12
N LEU A 83 -10.89 -18.25 -24.80
CA LEU A 83 -11.68 -17.48 -23.84
C LEU A 83 -10.94 -16.17 -23.55
N VAL A 84 -11.64 -15.05 -23.51
CA VAL A 84 -11.05 -13.74 -23.19
C VAL A 84 -11.86 -13.10 -22.08
N GLN A 85 -11.21 -12.85 -20.95
CA GLN A 85 -11.86 -12.15 -19.85
C GLN A 85 -12.15 -10.70 -20.26
N PRO A 86 -13.37 -10.17 -20.05
CA PRO A 86 -13.73 -8.82 -20.45
C PRO A 86 -12.85 -7.80 -19.70
N SER A 87 -12.46 -6.74 -20.42
CA SER A 87 -11.70 -5.62 -19.87
C SER A 87 -12.16 -4.30 -20.49
N ASN A 88 -12.28 -3.28 -19.64
CA ASN A 88 -12.55 -1.90 -20.05
C ASN A 88 -11.26 -1.06 -20.21
N THR A 89 -10.10 -1.60 -19.80
CA THR A 89 -8.81 -0.88 -19.77
C THR A 89 -7.84 -1.35 -20.87
N ARG A 90 -7.89 -2.64 -21.23
CA ARG A 90 -7.05 -3.28 -22.25
C ARG A 90 -7.07 -2.49 -23.56
N ILE A 91 -5.90 -2.29 -24.17
CA ILE A 91 -5.73 -1.51 -25.41
C ILE A 91 -6.53 -2.08 -26.61
N PHE A 92 -6.81 -3.38 -26.60
CA PHE A 92 -7.72 -4.05 -27.54
C PHE A 92 -9.06 -4.33 -26.86
N ASN A 93 -10.14 -3.73 -27.37
CA ASN A 93 -11.49 -3.90 -26.81
C ASN A 93 -12.07 -5.31 -27.03
N ASN A 94 -13.03 -5.72 -26.20
CA ASN A 94 -13.66 -7.05 -26.27
C ASN A 94 -14.20 -7.37 -27.68
N ALA A 95 -14.87 -6.41 -28.32
CA ALA A 95 -15.40 -6.54 -29.67
C ALA A 95 -14.35 -6.86 -30.75
N SER A 96 -13.07 -6.56 -30.52
CA SER A 96 -11.97 -6.97 -31.43
C SER A 96 -11.62 -8.45 -31.32
N PHE A 97 -11.77 -9.05 -30.15
CA PHE A 97 -11.59 -10.48 -29.92
C PHE A 97 -12.80 -11.31 -30.40
N GLU A 98 -14.03 -10.82 -30.20
CA GLU A 98 -15.25 -11.46 -30.71
C GLU A 98 -15.23 -11.60 -32.23
N ARG A 99 -14.86 -10.53 -32.94
CA ARG A 99 -14.75 -10.51 -34.42
C ARG A 99 -13.76 -11.52 -35.00
N VAL A 100 -12.82 -12.04 -34.20
CA VAL A 100 -11.87 -13.07 -34.64
C VAL A 100 -12.20 -14.48 -34.16
N GLY A 101 -13.35 -14.67 -33.50
CA GLY A 101 -13.87 -15.97 -33.07
C GLY A 101 -13.56 -16.36 -31.62
N ALA A 102 -13.04 -15.44 -30.80
CA ALA A 102 -12.90 -15.69 -29.37
C ALA A 102 -14.21 -15.47 -28.61
N VAL A 103 -14.37 -16.17 -27.48
CA VAL A 103 -15.53 -16.06 -26.59
C VAL A 103 -15.17 -15.11 -25.44
N ILE A 104 -15.96 -14.05 -25.25
CA ILE A 104 -15.82 -13.19 -24.07
C ILE A 104 -16.53 -13.87 -22.90
N GLU A 105 -15.77 -14.22 -21.86
CA GLU A 105 -16.29 -14.98 -20.71
C GLU A 105 -15.55 -14.53 -19.45
N GLU A 106 -16.30 -14.15 -18.41
CA GLU A 106 -15.71 -13.66 -17.15
C GLU A 106 -15.01 -14.79 -16.37
N ASP A 107 -15.59 -15.98 -16.40
CA ASP A 107 -15.03 -17.18 -15.79
C ASP A 107 -14.10 -17.91 -16.75
N LEU A 108 -12.82 -18.02 -16.36
CA LEU A 108 -11.79 -18.77 -17.10
C LEU A 108 -11.60 -20.20 -16.57
N SER A 109 -12.47 -20.71 -15.69
CA SER A 109 -12.42 -22.10 -15.17
C SER A 109 -12.41 -23.17 -16.27
N LYS A 110 -12.97 -22.85 -17.45
CA LYS A 110 -13.03 -23.69 -18.65
C LYS A 110 -11.76 -23.66 -19.51
N ALA A 111 -10.78 -22.80 -19.19
CA ALA A 111 -9.47 -22.80 -19.83
C ALA A 111 -8.59 -23.92 -19.25
N ASP A 112 -7.71 -24.49 -20.06
CA ASP A 112 -6.66 -25.42 -19.63
C ASP A 112 -5.36 -24.66 -19.33
N ALA A 113 -5.09 -23.61 -20.11
CA ALA A 113 -3.99 -22.68 -19.88
C ALA A 113 -4.46 -21.22 -19.90
N ILE A 114 -3.96 -20.40 -18.98
CA ILE A 114 -4.31 -18.98 -18.81
C ILE A 114 -3.06 -18.12 -19.05
N LEU A 115 -3.17 -17.20 -20.01
CA LEU A 115 -2.12 -16.26 -20.39
C LEU A 115 -2.43 -14.89 -19.77
N GLY A 116 -1.46 -14.34 -19.01
CA GLY A 116 -1.45 -12.97 -18.50
C GLY A 116 -0.12 -12.29 -18.81
N ILE A 117 0.03 -11.00 -18.49
CA ILE A 117 1.33 -10.31 -18.59
C ILE A 117 2.01 -10.26 -17.22
N LYS A 118 1.33 -9.76 -16.20
CA LYS A 118 1.86 -9.56 -14.85
C LYS A 118 1.32 -10.58 -13.86
N GLU A 119 1.81 -10.49 -12.62
CA GLU A 119 1.44 -11.35 -11.51
C GLU A 119 -0.06 -11.25 -11.22
N ILE A 120 -0.62 -12.34 -10.68
CA ILE A 120 -2.05 -12.48 -10.41
C ILE A 120 -2.26 -12.47 -8.89
N PRO A 121 -3.22 -11.70 -8.36
CA PRO A 121 -3.63 -11.81 -6.96
C PRO A 121 -3.99 -13.26 -6.59
N ILE A 122 -3.51 -13.73 -5.43
CA ILE A 122 -3.61 -15.14 -4.99
C ILE A 122 -5.06 -15.64 -4.93
N ASP A 123 -6.00 -14.76 -4.57
CA ASP A 123 -7.44 -15.00 -4.56
C ASP A 123 -8.04 -15.30 -5.95
N LYS A 124 -7.41 -14.81 -7.02
CA LYS A 124 -7.83 -14.98 -8.42
C LYS A 124 -7.14 -16.15 -9.13
N LEU A 125 -6.26 -16.88 -8.45
CA LEU A 125 -5.64 -18.09 -8.99
C LEU A 125 -6.63 -19.26 -8.99
N ILE A 126 -6.91 -19.77 -10.19
CA ILE A 126 -7.79 -20.92 -10.43
C ILE A 126 -6.95 -22.21 -10.27
N PRO A 127 -7.33 -23.16 -9.40
CA PRO A 127 -6.60 -24.42 -9.24
C PRO A 127 -6.55 -25.29 -10.50
N ASP A 128 -5.56 -26.19 -10.53
CA ASP A 128 -5.38 -27.21 -11.57
C ASP A 128 -5.20 -26.67 -13.00
N LYS A 129 -4.65 -25.45 -13.13
CA LYS A 129 -4.41 -24.76 -14.42
C LYS A 129 -2.94 -24.64 -14.77
N THR A 130 -2.66 -24.45 -16.06
CA THR A 130 -1.36 -23.96 -16.53
C THR A 130 -1.40 -22.43 -16.64
N TYR A 131 -0.47 -21.70 -16.05
CA TYR A 131 -0.36 -20.24 -16.12
C TYR A 131 0.93 -19.82 -16.82
N LEU A 132 0.82 -18.86 -17.75
CA LEU A 132 1.96 -18.20 -18.41
C LEU A 132 1.91 -16.71 -18.09
N LEU A 133 2.95 -16.19 -17.42
CA LEU A 133 3.06 -14.80 -16.95
C LEU A 133 4.49 -14.45 -16.51
N PHE A 134 4.81 -13.17 -16.32
CA PHE A 134 6.01 -12.78 -15.56
C PHE A 134 5.71 -12.92 -14.07
N SER A 135 6.24 -13.98 -13.44
CA SER A 135 5.91 -14.27 -12.04
C SER A 135 6.88 -13.60 -11.07
N HIS A 136 8.13 -13.40 -11.52
CA HIS A 136 9.28 -12.99 -10.71
C HIS A 136 9.56 -13.91 -9.49
N THR A 137 8.89 -15.07 -9.39
CA THR A 137 9.06 -16.03 -8.27
C THR A 137 10.39 -16.77 -8.33
N HIS A 138 10.92 -17.06 -9.53
CA HIS A 138 12.23 -17.70 -9.71
C HIS A 138 13.40 -16.87 -9.15
N LYS A 139 13.21 -15.58 -8.87
CA LYS A 139 14.23 -14.72 -8.22
C LYS A 139 14.37 -14.99 -6.73
N GLY A 140 13.51 -15.83 -6.15
CA GLY A 140 13.57 -16.23 -4.75
C GLY A 140 13.26 -15.11 -3.74
N GLN A 141 12.84 -13.94 -4.21
CA GLN A 141 12.59 -12.77 -3.37
C GLN A 141 11.40 -13.03 -2.44
N SER A 142 11.54 -12.66 -1.16
CA SER A 142 10.59 -12.98 -0.08
C SER A 142 9.14 -12.59 -0.40
N TYR A 143 8.93 -11.43 -1.01
CA TYR A 143 7.60 -10.93 -1.36
C TYR A 143 6.87 -11.75 -2.45
N ASN A 144 7.60 -12.54 -3.25
CA ASN A 144 7.03 -13.41 -4.29
C ASN A 144 6.79 -14.86 -3.83
N MET A 145 7.38 -15.27 -2.70
CA MET A 145 7.22 -16.61 -2.14
C MET A 145 5.77 -16.99 -1.78
N PRO A 146 4.89 -16.12 -1.25
CA PRO A 146 3.49 -16.50 -1.02
C PRO A 146 2.74 -16.83 -2.33
N THR A 147 3.07 -16.15 -3.42
CA THR A 147 2.50 -16.46 -4.75
C THR A 147 3.02 -17.80 -5.27
N LEU A 148 4.30 -18.11 -5.07
CA LEU A 148 4.89 -19.40 -5.42
C LEU A 148 4.26 -20.56 -4.61
N GLN A 149 4.10 -20.38 -3.31
CA GLN A 149 3.42 -21.35 -2.44
C GLN A 149 1.96 -21.55 -2.88
N ALA A 150 1.24 -20.48 -3.22
CA ALA A 150 -0.11 -20.59 -3.75
C ALA A 150 -0.20 -21.34 -5.09
N PHE A 151 0.83 -21.26 -5.95
CA PHE A 151 0.88 -22.08 -7.17
C PHE A 151 1.07 -23.56 -6.84
N LEU A 152 1.91 -23.91 -5.86
CA LEU A 152 2.07 -25.29 -5.39
C LEU A 152 0.77 -25.82 -4.76
N ASP A 153 0.20 -25.10 -3.79
CA ASP A 153 -0.99 -25.48 -3.03
C ASP A 153 -2.25 -25.64 -3.91
N LYS A 154 -2.35 -24.85 -4.99
CA LYS A 154 -3.45 -24.92 -5.98
C LYS A 154 -3.15 -25.87 -7.15
N ASN A 155 -2.08 -26.66 -7.07
CA ASN A 155 -1.65 -27.58 -8.13
C ASN A 155 -1.52 -26.93 -9.53
N ILE A 156 -0.99 -25.70 -9.56
CA ILE A 156 -0.81 -24.93 -10.79
C ILE A 156 0.52 -25.28 -11.45
N ARG A 157 0.50 -25.47 -12.77
CA ARG A 157 1.71 -25.44 -13.60
C ARG A 157 2.07 -23.98 -13.92
N LEU A 158 3.13 -23.46 -13.32
CA LEU A 158 3.63 -22.11 -13.62
C LEU A 158 4.73 -22.17 -14.69
N ILE A 159 4.54 -21.43 -15.78
CA ILE A 159 5.54 -21.18 -16.82
C ILE A 159 5.89 -19.69 -16.80
N ASP A 160 7.13 -19.34 -16.47
CA ASP A 160 7.56 -17.93 -16.36
C ASP A 160 8.24 -17.45 -17.65
N TYR A 161 7.70 -16.39 -18.24
CA TYR A 161 8.26 -15.76 -19.43
C TYR A 161 9.71 -15.28 -19.24
N GLU A 162 10.15 -15.01 -18.02
CA GLU A 162 11.53 -14.62 -17.71
C GLU A 162 12.53 -15.76 -17.97
N LEU A 163 12.07 -17.01 -17.91
CA LEU A 163 12.86 -18.23 -18.12
C LEU A 163 12.77 -18.78 -19.55
N MET A 164 11.87 -18.24 -20.39
CA MET A 164 11.77 -18.59 -21.82
C MET A 164 13.00 -18.08 -22.59
N THR A 165 14.02 -18.94 -22.64
CA THR A 165 15.34 -18.70 -23.21
C THR A 165 15.64 -19.67 -24.35
N ASP A 166 16.41 -19.21 -25.31
CA ASP A 166 16.93 -20.05 -26.39
C ASP A 166 17.95 -21.07 -25.82
N PRO A 167 17.74 -22.39 -25.99
CA PRO A 167 18.62 -23.40 -25.39
C PRO A 167 20.07 -23.38 -25.89
N SER A 168 20.34 -22.80 -27.07
CA SER A 168 21.69 -22.76 -27.66
C SER A 168 22.51 -21.54 -27.22
N SER A 169 21.86 -20.43 -26.90
CA SER A 169 22.50 -19.12 -26.67
C SER A 169 22.14 -18.47 -25.34
N GLY A 170 21.22 -19.05 -24.56
CA GLY A 170 20.73 -18.53 -23.27
C GLY A 170 19.93 -17.22 -23.38
N LYS A 171 19.70 -16.71 -24.60
CA LYS A 171 19.03 -15.42 -24.82
C LYS A 171 17.54 -15.53 -24.50
N ARG A 172 17.02 -14.62 -23.69
CA ARG A 172 15.58 -14.48 -23.44
C ARG A 172 14.85 -14.17 -24.76
N LEU A 173 13.77 -14.90 -25.00
CA LEU A 173 12.97 -14.84 -26.23
C LEU A 173 11.76 -13.93 -26.10
N VAL A 174 11.19 -13.85 -24.89
CA VAL A 174 9.93 -13.15 -24.60
C VAL A 174 10.22 -12.02 -23.59
N LEU A 175 10.31 -10.78 -24.07
CA LEU A 175 10.75 -9.61 -23.29
C LEU A 175 10.23 -8.28 -23.86
N PHE A 176 10.32 -7.21 -23.07
CA PHE A 176 9.82 -5.87 -23.44
C PHE A 176 10.90 -4.79 -23.66
N GLY A 177 12.20 -5.10 -23.52
CA GLY A 177 13.27 -4.10 -23.39
C GLY A 177 13.27 -2.98 -24.43
N THR A 178 12.98 -3.27 -25.71
CA THR A 178 12.91 -2.24 -26.77
C THR A 178 11.79 -1.22 -26.53
N HIS A 179 10.67 -1.63 -25.94
CA HIS A 179 9.52 -0.76 -25.67
C HIS A 179 9.74 0.12 -24.43
N ALA A 180 10.53 -0.37 -23.46
CA ALA A 180 11.02 0.47 -22.36
C ALA A 180 11.94 1.57 -22.91
N GLY A 181 12.82 1.21 -23.86
CA GLY A 181 13.64 2.16 -24.62
C GLY A 181 12.82 3.21 -25.37
N TYR A 182 11.73 2.80 -26.06
CA TYR A 182 10.83 3.74 -26.73
C TYR A 182 10.22 4.73 -25.76
N ALA A 183 9.52 4.25 -24.72
CA ALA A 183 8.83 5.12 -23.76
C ALA A 183 9.82 6.04 -23.02
N GLY A 184 10.86 5.48 -22.38
CA GLY A 184 11.82 6.27 -21.60
C GLY A 184 12.57 7.35 -22.41
N MET A 185 12.76 7.16 -23.72
CA MET A 185 13.28 8.23 -24.58
C MET A 185 12.23 9.32 -24.85
N ILE A 186 10.96 8.96 -25.10
CA ILE A 186 9.86 9.92 -25.30
C ILE A 186 9.65 10.74 -24.02
N ASP A 187 9.52 10.07 -22.88
CA ASP A 187 9.32 10.70 -21.58
C ASP A 187 10.53 11.54 -21.16
N GLY A 188 11.74 11.08 -21.46
CA GLY A 188 12.97 11.85 -21.27
C GLY A 188 13.05 13.12 -22.14
N LEU A 189 12.62 13.07 -23.41
CA LEU A 189 12.51 14.28 -24.26
C LEU A 189 11.47 15.26 -23.72
N HIS A 190 10.31 14.76 -23.29
CA HIS A 190 9.26 15.56 -22.65
C HIS A 190 9.77 16.22 -21.36
N GLY A 191 10.38 15.45 -20.47
CA GLY A 191 10.95 15.91 -19.20
C GLY A 191 12.02 16.98 -19.40
N LEU A 192 12.95 16.76 -20.33
CA LEU A 192 13.98 17.74 -20.68
C LEU A 192 13.38 19.02 -21.26
N GLY A 193 12.33 18.92 -22.10
CA GLY A 193 11.58 20.07 -22.61
C GLY A 193 11.00 20.92 -21.47
N GLN A 194 10.33 20.27 -20.52
CA GLN A 194 9.79 20.93 -19.32
C GLN A 194 10.90 21.53 -18.44
N ARG A 195 12.03 20.83 -18.25
CA ARG A 195 13.16 21.32 -17.46
C ARG A 195 13.82 22.55 -18.07
N LEU A 196 13.95 22.60 -19.39
CA LEU A 196 14.46 23.80 -20.10
C LEU A 196 13.52 24.99 -19.94
N LEU A 197 12.20 24.76 -20.02
CA LEU A 197 11.19 25.80 -19.79
C LEU A 197 11.26 26.38 -18.37
N ALA A 198 11.37 25.52 -17.35
CA ALA A 198 11.52 25.95 -15.95
C ALA A 198 12.85 26.69 -15.68
N LEU A 199 13.88 26.46 -16.49
CA LEU A 199 15.12 27.25 -16.48
C LEU A 199 15.00 28.58 -17.25
N GLY A 200 13.83 28.89 -17.81
CA GLY A 200 13.54 30.13 -18.55
C GLY A 200 13.75 30.07 -20.07
N TYR A 201 13.86 28.88 -20.67
CA TYR A 201 14.18 28.71 -22.08
C TYR A 201 13.10 27.93 -22.83
N ASN A 202 12.52 28.55 -23.87
CA ASN A 202 11.73 27.81 -24.84
C ASN A 202 12.64 26.85 -25.64
N SER A 203 12.18 25.63 -25.90
CA SER A 203 12.93 24.60 -26.64
C SER A 203 11.97 23.78 -27.49
N PRO A 204 12.31 23.36 -28.72
CA PRO A 204 11.44 22.53 -29.56
C PRO A 204 10.95 21.24 -28.86
N LEU A 205 11.71 20.75 -27.88
CA LEU A 205 11.36 19.57 -27.06
C LEU A 205 10.11 19.77 -26.19
N ILE A 206 9.71 21.01 -25.86
CA ILE A 206 8.49 21.27 -25.06
C ILE A 206 7.22 20.76 -25.74
N HIS A 207 7.27 20.55 -27.06
CA HIS A 207 6.16 20.02 -27.84
C HIS A 207 5.98 18.50 -27.71
N MET A 208 6.93 17.77 -27.13
CA MET A 208 6.77 16.35 -26.82
C MET A 208 5.84 16.18 -25.60
N GLY A 209 4.92 15.22 -25.69
CA GLY A 209 4.16 14.70 -24.54
C GLY A 209 4.80 13.43 -23.98
N GLN A 210 4.29 12.94 -22.86
CA GLN A 210 4.64 11.62 -22.35
C GLN A 210 4.17 10.48 -23.27
N ALA A 211 4.82 9.33 -23.20
CA ALA A 211 4.58 8.19 -24.07
C ALA A 211 3.11 7.72 -24.05
N HIS A 212 2.48 7.64 -22.87
CA HIS A 212 1.08 7.18 -22.73
C HIS A 212 0.02 8.11 -23.34
N VAL A 213 0.37 9.35 -23.70
CA VAL A 213 -0.53 10.30 -24.37
C VAL A 213 -0.75 9.91 -25.84
N TYR A 214 0.22 9.22 -26.44
CA TYR A 214 0.14 8.80 -27.84
C TYR A 214 -0.63 7.48 -27.98
N PRO A 215 -1.63 7.38 -28.90
CA PRO A 215 -2.38 6.14 -29.10
C PRO A 215 -1.53 4.95 -29.58
N ASN A 216 -0.43 5.24 -30.29
CA ASN A 216 0.49 4.29 -30.90
C ASN A 216 1.80 5.02 -31.30
N LEU A 217 2.80 4.25 -31.72
CA LEU A 217 4.12 4.73 -32.13
C LEU A 217 4.11 5.49 -33.46
N GLU A 218 3.09 5.34 -34.31
CA GLU A 218 2.93 6.13 -35.54
C GLU A 218 2.60 7.60 -35.21
N CYS A 219 1.73 7.84 -34.22
CA CYS A 219 1.47 9.18 -33.69
C CYS A 219 2.73 9.82 -33.06
N VAL A 220 3.55 9.03 -32.36
CA VAL A 220 4.85 9.48 -31.83
C VAL A 220 5.77 9.90 -32.97
N ASN A 221 5.94 9.06 -34.00
CA ASN A 221 6.81 9.35 -35.14
C ASN A 221 6.38 10.64 -35.88
N THR A 222 5.09 10.82 -36.13
CA THR A 222 4.56 12.06 -36.73
C THR A 222 4.92 13.29 -35.90
N LYS A 223 4.86 13.19 -34.56
CA LYS A 223 5.22 14.30 -33.68
C LYS A 223 6.73 14.55 -33.64
N LEU A 224 7.55 13.50 -33.68
CA LEU A 224 9.01 13.61 -33.76
C LEU A 224 9.46 14.29 -35.06
N CYS A 225 8.85 13.97 -36.20
CA CYS A 225 9.13 14.67 -37.46
C CYS A 225 8.87 16.18 -37.34
N HIS A 226 7.72 16.57 -36.77
CA HIS A 226 7.42 17.99 -36.57
C HIS A 226 8.40 18.70 -35.61
N VAL A 227 8.87 18.02 -34.55
CA VAL A 227 9.93 18.56 -33.67
C VAL A 227 11.28 18.61 -34.40
N ALA A 228 11.58 17.64 -35.27
CA ALA A 228 12.78 17.62 -36.10
C ALA A 228 12.83 18.79 -37.09
N ASP A 229 11.69 19.14 -37.70
CA ASP A 229 11.55 20.32 -38.57
C ASP A 229 11.83 21.60 -37.79
N ILE A 230 11.22 21.78 -36.59
CA ILE A 230 11.45 22.95 -35.74
C ILE A 230 12.92 23.07 -35.32
N ILE A 231 13.59 21.98 -34.94
CA ILE A 231 15.03 21.99 -34.61
C ILE A 231 15.87 22.36 -35.85
N SER A 232 15.48 21.87 -37.03
CA SER A 232 16.21 22.14 -38.28
C SER A 232 16.07 23.59 -38.73
N ASP A 233 14.89 24.19 -38.57
CA ASP A 233 14.59 25.56 -39.03
C ASP A 233 14.94 26.63 -38.00
N GLN A 234 14.61 26.42 -36.72
CA GLN A 234 14.70 27.43 -35.65
C GLN A 234 15.88 27.21 -34.71
N GLY A 235 16.40 25.98 -34.64
CA GLY A 235 17.53 25.62 -33.79
C GLY A 235 17.19 25.39 -32.32
N LEU A 236 18.25 25.17 -31.55
CA LEU A 236 18.27 24.90 -30.11
C LEU A 236 18.70 26.14 -29.33
N PRO A 237 18.32 26.28 -28.05
CA PRO A 237 18.76 27.38 -27.19
C PRO A 237 20.28 27.44 -27.01
N ASP A 238 20.89 28.56 -27.43
CA ASP A 238 22.36 28.75 -27.46
C ASP A 238 23.06 28.50 -26.11
N ALA A 239 22.38 28.75 -24.99
CA ALA A 239 22.91 28.50 -23.64
C ALA A 239 23.23 27.01 -23.37
N PHE A 240 22.56 26.09 -24.05
CA PHE A 240 22.68 24.64 -23.89
C PHE A 240 23.33 23.95 -25.09
N THR A 241 23.64 24.70 -26.16
CA THR A 241 24.38 24.23 -27.32
C THR A 241 25.88 24.03 -26.98
N PRO A 242 26.51 22.92 -27.41
CA PRO A 242 25.90 21.71 -27.98
C PRO A 242 25.16 20.86 -26.93
N MET A 243 23.95 20.40 -27.29
CA MET A 243 23.17 19.46 -26.48
C MET A 243 23.59 18.02 -26.79
N LEU A 244 24.21 17.36 -25.81
CA LEU A 244 24.68 15.98 -25.95
C LEU A 244 23.76 14.99 -25.24
N PHE A 245 23.29 13.98 -25.98
CA PHE A 245 22.56 12.83 -25.46
C PHE A 245 23.51 11.64 -25.40
N THR A 246 23.76 11.13 -24.20
CA THR A 246 24.66 10.01 -23.96
C THR A 246 23.86 8.75 -23.69
N PHE A 247 24.02 7.75 -24.55
CA PHE A 247 23.32 6.47 -24.51
C PHE A 247 24.26 5.38 -24.00
N THR A 248 23.85 4.67 -22.96
CA THR A 248 24.69 3.62 -22.39
C THR A 248 24.35 2.24 -22.94
N GLY A 249 25.37 1.42 -23.23
CA GLY A 249 25.22 0.04 -23.68
C GLY A 249 24.77 -0.09 -25.14
N ALA A 250 24.46 -1.33 -25.54
CA ALA A 250 23.97 -1.67 -26.88
C ALA A 250 22.82 -2.70 -26.83
N GLY A 251 22.06 -2.67 -25.73
CA GLY A 251 20.97 -3.62 -25.46
C GLY A 251 19.69 -3.31 -26.25
N ASN A 252 18.65 -4.10 -26.00
CA ASN A 252 17.33 -3.83 -26.57
C ASN A 252 16.77 -2.47 -26.12
N VAL A 253 17.01 -2.09 -24.84
CA VAL A 253 16.67 -0.78 -24.29
C VAL A 253 17.33 0.34 -25.09
N THR A 254 18.66 0.32 -25.22
CA THR A 254 19.40 1.36 -25.97
C THR A 254 18.95 1.41 -27.43
N ARG A 255 18.75 0.26 -28.10
CA ARG A 255 18.21 0.23 -29.48
C ARG A 255 16.83 0.85 -29.59
N GLY A 256 15.97 0.64 -28.59
CA GLY A 256 14.65 1.28 -28.51
C GLY A 256 14.78 2.80 -28.41
N ALA A 257 15.55 3.28 -27.44
CA ALA A 257 15.77 4.71 -27.24
C ALA A 257 16.39 5.39 -28.49
N ARG A 258 17.36 4.73 -29.14
CA ARG A 258 17.91 5.18 -30.42
C ARG A 258 16.87 5.28 -31.52
N ALA A 259 15.99 4.29 -31.70
CA ALA A 259 14.96 4.36 -32.76
C ALA A 259 13.98 5.54 -32.63
N ILE A 260 13.80 6.08 -31.41
CA ILE A 260 13.08 7.35 -31.15
C ILE A 260 13.98 8.55 -31.46
N PHE A 261 15.17 8.59 -30.85
CA PHE A 261 16.10 9.71 -30.99
C PHE A 261 16.56 9.94 -32.43
N ASP A 262 16.76 8.87 -33.20
CA ASP A 262 17.24 8.89 -34.59
C ASP A 262 16.24 9.55 -35.56
N LYS A 263 15.03 9.89 -35.11
CA LYS A 263 14.05 10.71 -35.84
C LYS A 263 14.34 12.21 -35.78
N LEU A 264 15.17 12.66 -34.84
CA LEU A 264 15.56 14.05 -34.67
C LEU A 264 16.87 14.34 -35.43
N PRO A 265 17.10 15.58 -35.90
CA PRO A 265 18.32 15.94 -36.61
C PRO A 265 19.50 15.88 -35.63
N HIS A 266 20.43 14.95 -35.87
CA HIS A 266 21.54 14.71 -34.95
C HIS A 266 22.83 14.34 -35.67
N ASP A 267 23.96 14.52 -34.98
CA ASP A 267 25.26 14.00 -35.37
C ASP A 267 25.76 12.99 -34.31
N ASN A 268 26.26 11.84 -34.77
CA ASN A 268 26.89 10.86 -33.89
C ASN A 268 28.36 11.25 -33.66
N VAL A 269 28.83 11.14 -32.41
CA VAL A 269 30.17 11.54 -31.96
C VAL A 269 30.78 10.47 -31.07
N THR A 270 32.10 10.50 -30.94
CA THR A 270 32.92 9.62 -30.09
C THR A 270 33.41 10.33 -28.83
N VAL A 271 33.94 9.58 -27.85
CA VAL A 271 34.46 10.17 -26.60
C VAL A 271 35.66 11.09 -26.85
N ASP A 272 36.54 10.72 -27.80
CA ASP A 272 37.74 11.50 -28.13
C ASP A 272 37.43 12.87 -28.77
N GLU A 273 36.23 13.03 -29.34
CA GLU A 273 35.78 14.30 -29.94
C GLU A 273 35.17 15.27 -28.92
N LEU A 274 34.77 14.82 -27.72
CA LEU A 274 34.12 15.68 -26.73
C LEU A 274 34.94 16.92 -26.35
N PRO A 275 36.28 16.85 -26.15
CA PRO A 275 37.08 18.02 -25.83
C PRO A 275 37.32 18.98 -27.00
N SER A 276 37.17 18.57 -28.26
CA SER A 276 37.21 19.48 -29.42
C SER A 276 35.85 20.14 -29.63
N ILE A 277 34.76 19.38 -29.57
CA ILE A 277 33.37 19.86 -29.64
C ILE A 277 33.10 20.93 -28.57
N ALA A 278 33.57 20.72 -27.33
CA ALA A 278 33.39 21.68 -26.24
C ALA A 278 34.16 23.01 -26.45
N ARG A 279 35.29 22.97 -27.18
CA ARG A 279 36.05 24.17 -27.56
C ARG A 279 35.39 24.90 -28.73
N ASP A 280 34.83 24.17 -29.70
CA ASP A 280 34.12 24.71 -30.86
C ASP A 280 32.60 24.88 -30.61
N ARG A 281 32.19 25.08 -29.35
CA ARG A 281 30.77 25.07 -28.93
C ARG A 281 29.86 26.12 -29.59
N TYR A 282 30.45 27.11 -30.28
CA TYR A 282 29.74 28.18 -31.00
C TYR A 282 29.59 27.91 -32.50
N ASN A 283 30.05 26.76 -32.99
CA ASN A 283 29.85 26.34 -34.37
C ASN A 283 28.35 26.21 -34.69
N GLN A 284 27.91 26.91 -35.75
CA GLN A 284 26.50 26.96 -36.16
C GLN A 284 25.92 25.57 -36.45
N ARG A 285 26.76 24.59 -36.81
CA ARG A 285 26.34 23.18 -36.97
C ARG A 285 25.60 22.63 -35.76
N TYR A 286 26.02 23.00 -34.54
CA TYR A 286 25.44 22.52 -33.30
C TYR A 286 24.14 23.23 -32.90
N LYS A 287 23.80 24.35 -33.54
CA LYS A 287 22.56 25.09 -33.26
C LYS A 287 21.34 24.33 -33.79
N ASN A 288 21.44 23.72 -34.98
CA ASN A 288 20.29 23.10 -35.66
C ASN A 288 20.34 21.56 -35.61
N ARG A 289 21.19 20.97 -34.76
CA ARG A 289 21.38 19.51 -34.63
C ARG A 289 21.71 19.12 -33.18
N LEU A 290 21.15 18.01 -32.72
CA LEU A 290 21.51 17.36 -31.46
C LEU A 290 22.82 16.57 -31.62
N LEU A 291 23.52 16.30 -30.51
CA LEU A 291 24.65 15.36 -30.52
C LEU A 291 24.29 14.04 -29.84
N ALA A 292 24.82 12.96 -30.38
CA ALA A 292 24.59 11.59 -29.96
C ALA A 292 25.92 10.88 -29.66
N LEU A 293 26.09 10.42 -28.43
CA LEU A 293 27.21 9.56 -28.02
C LEU A 293 26.64 8.25 -27.51
N GLN A 294 27.12 7.11 -28.02
CA GLN A 294 26.77 5.79 -27.49
C GLN A 294 28.02 5.13 -26.91
N ILE A 295 27.97 4.72 -25.63
CA ILE A 295 29.13 4.22 -24.88
C ILE A 295 28.96 2.77 -24.39
N GLY A 296 30.02 1.98 -24.48
CA GLY A 296 30.19 0.71 -23.78
C GLY A 296 31.20 0.83 -22.63
N ALA A 297 31.40 -0.25 -21.88
CA ALA A 297 32.30 -0.25 -20.72
C ALA A 297 33.73 0.20 -21.07
N GLN A 298 34.22 -0.11 -22.28
CA GLN A 298 35.54 0.33 -22.75
C GLN A 298 35.74 1.85 -22.81
N ASP A 299 34.65 2.63 -22.84
CA ASP A 299 34.67 4.09 -22.98
C ASP A 299 34.66 4.82 -21.62
N TYR A 300 34.17 4.14 -20.57
CA TYR A 300 33.97 4.74 -19.24
C TYR A 300 34.55 3.93 -18.08
N VAL A 301 35.24 2.81 -18.34
CA VAL A 301 35.87 1.98 -17.31
C VAL A 301 37.37 1.85 -17.59
N GLU A 302 38.21 2.10 -16.59
CA GLU A 302 39.66 1.94 -16.70
C GLU A 302 40.24 1.07 -15.58
N ARG A 303 41.37 0.42 -15.88
CA ARG A 303 42.07 -0.48 -14.97
C ARG A 303 42.85 0.32 -13.93
N ILE A 304 42.63 0.06 -12.64
CA ILE A 304 43.18 0.84 -11.52
C ILE A 304 44.72 0.84 -11.53
N ALA A 305 45.32 -0.30 -11.87
CA ALA A 305 46.78 -0.46 -12.01
C ALA A 305 47.37 0.13 -13.30
N GLY A 306 46.56 0.81 -14.13
CA GLY A 306 46.91 1.22 -15.48
C GLY A 306 46.81 0.07 -16.50
N GLY A 307 46.76 0.47 -17.77
CA GLY A 307 46.54 -0.42 -18.92
C GLY A 307 45.27 -0.08 -19.71
N LYS A 308 45.03 -0.82 -20.79
CA LYS A 308 43.78 -0.70 -21.56
C LYS A 308 42.67 -1.53 -20.90
N TYR A 309 41.42 -1.19 -21.19
CA TYR A 309 40.26 -2.02 -20.87
C TYR A 309 40.38 -3.38 -21.57
N ASP A 310 40.23 -4.47 -20.81
CA ASP A 310 40.07 -5.83 -21.31
C ASP A 310 38.70 -6.35 -20.91
N ARG A 311 37.96 -6.92 -21.87
CA ARG A 311 36.56 -7.31 -21.66
C ARG A 311 36.42 -8.56 -20.79
N GLU A 312 37.34 -9.50 -20.88
CA GLU A 312 37.25 -10.76 -20.15
C GLU A 312 37.87 -10.60 -18.76
N GLU A 313 38.98 -9.87 -18.61
CA GLU A 313 39.48 -9.48 -17.27
C GLU A 313 38.44 -8.65 -16.50
N TYR A 314 37.74 -7.71 -17.15
CA TYR A 314 36.67 -6.93 -16.50
C TYR A 314 35.47 -7.78 -16.04
N ARG A 315 35.20 -8.91 -16.71
CA ARG A 315 34.12 -9.84 -16.31
C ARG A 315 34.52 -10.73 -15.14
N GLU A 316 35.77 -11.16 -15.12
CA GLU A 316 36.30 -12.09 -14.11
C GLU A 316 36.76 -11.36 -12.84
N PHE A 317 37.36 -10.17 -12.99
CA PHE A 317 37.95 -9.35 -11.93
C PHE A 317 37.52 -7.88 -12.01
N PRO A 318 36.21 -7.58 -11.89
CA PRO A 318 35.68 -6.21 -12.02
C PRO A 318 36.20 -5.25 -10.92
N ASP A 319 36.68 -5.77 -9.79
CA ASP A 319 37.30 -5.05 -8.69
C ASP A 319 38.62 -4.35 -9.08
N ARG A 320 39.28 -4.81 -10.15
CA ARG A 320 40.49 -4.18 -10.70
C ARG A 320 40.23 -2.92 -11.52
N TYR A 321 38.98 -2.53 -11.65
CA TYR A 321 38.51 -1.47 -12.54
C TYR A 321 37.70 -0.41 -11.80
N ARG A 322 37.80 0.85 -12.28
CA ARG A 322 37.00 1.98 -11.78
C ARG A 322 36.25 2.64 -12.94
N SER A 323 35.11 3.26 -12.64
CA SER A 323 34.48 4.17 -13.59
C SER A 323 35.28 5.46 -13.72
N VAL A 324 35.26 6.01 -14.92
CA VAL A 324 35.76 7.34 -15.31
C VAL A 324 34.70 8.14 -16.09
N PHE A 325 33.44 7.74 -15.99
CA PHE A 325 32.32 8.42 -16.63
C PHE A 325 32.20 9.88 -16.15
N ALA A 326 32.35 10.09 -14.84
CA ALA A 326 32.22 11.38 -14.16
C ALA A 326 33.30 12.39 -14.59
N GLU A 327 34.53 11.93 -14.86
CA GLU A 327 35.63 12.78 -15.31
C GLU A 327 35.61 13.00 -16.84
N LYS A 328 35.33 11.96 -17.64
CA LYS A 328 35.57 11.98 -19.10
C LYS A 328 34.32 12.28 -19.95
N ILE A 329 33.11 11.98 -19.48
CA ILE A 329 31.90 12.00 -20.32
C ILE A 329 30.79 12.89 -19.73
N ALA A 330 30.45 12.71 -18.45
CA ALA A 330 29.41 13.46 -17.77
C ALA A 330 29.55 15.01 -17.86
N PRO A 331 30.76 15.62 -17.86
CA PRO A 331 30.93 17.06 -18.04
C PRO A 331 30.52 17.58 -19.43
N TYR A 332 30.31 16.70 -20.40
CA TYR A 332 29.86 17.05 -21.76
C TYR A 332 28.39 16.67 -22.01
N THR A 333 27.88 15.68 -21.29
CA THR A 333 26.50 15.17 -21.37
C THR A 333 25.47 16.21 -20.92
N THR A 334 24.47 16.48 -21.76
CA THR A 334 23.30 17.29 -21.38
C THR A 334 22.19 16.40 -20.81
N MET A 335 21.94 15.26 -21.45
CA MET A 335 21.01 14.23 -20.97
C MET A 335 21.63 12.84 -21.05
N LEU A 336 21.53 12.07 -19.97
CA LEU A 336 21.92 10.67 -19.93
C LEU A 336 20.69 9.78 -20.20
N VAL A 337 20.84 8.80 -21.10
CA VAL A 337 19.87 7.75 -21.36
C VAL A 337 20.52 6.44 -20.90
N ASN A 338 20.29 6.11 -19.62
CA ASN A 338 20.85 4.94 -18.98
C ASN A 338 19.99 3.70 -19.27
N GLY A 339 20.65 2.58 -19.52
CA GLY A 339 20.04 1.31 -19.90
C GLY A 339 21.06 0.19 -19.96
N ILE A 340 22.09 0.29 -19.12
CA ILE A 340 23.07 -0.78 -18.93
C ILE A 340 22.46 -1.92 -18.12
N TYR A 341 23.10 -3.08 -18.22
CA TYR A 341 22.98 -4.11 -17.21
C TYR A 341 24.09 -3.89 -16.18
N TRP A 342 23.76 -3.95 -14.89
CA TRP A 342 24.70 -3.75 -13.78
C TRP A 342 24.44 -4.77 -12.67
N GLU A 343 25.49 -5.11 -11.93
CA GLU A 343 25.46 -5.95 -10.72
C GLU A 343 26.43 -5.34 -9.70
N SER A 344 26.22 -5.58 -8.41
CA SER A 344 27.03 -5.00 -7.32
C SER A 344 28.53 -5.31 -7.36
N LYS A 345 28.96 -6.34 -8.09
CA LYS A 345 30.38 -6.66 -8.31
C LYS A 345 31.07 -5.71 -9.30
N TYR A 346 30.31 -5.03 -10.17
CA TYR A 346 30.84 -4.09 -11.15
C TYR A 346 30.90 -2.67 -10.56
N PRO A 347 31.91 -1.85 -10.93
CA PRO A 347 31.94 -0.45 -10.54
C PRO A 347 30.65 0.27 -10.98
N ARG A 348 30.14 1.18 -10.14
CA ARG A 348 29.01 2.04 -10.50
C ARG A 348 29.39 2.92 -11.68
N LEU A 349 28.41 3.28 -12.53
CA LEU A 349 28.61 4.26 -13.59
C LEU A 349 28.96 5.62 -12.98
N MET A 350 28.22 6.04 -11.94
CA MET A 350 28.44 7.31 -11.25
C MET A 350 27.93 7.26 -9.79
N THR A 351 28.72 7.82 -8.87
CA THR A 351 28.37 7.95 -7.44
C THR A 351 27.57 9.23 -7.16
N THR A 352 27.01 9.35 -5.95
CA THR A 352 26.39 10.60 -5.48
C THR A 352 27.42 11.71 -5.34
N GLN A 353 28.66 11.37 -4.96
CA GLN A 353 29.76 12.32 -4.84
C GLN A 353 30.19 12.89 -6.21
N ASP A 354 30.24 12.04 -7.24
CA ASP A 354 30.51 12.45 -8.63
C ASP A 354 29.46 13.45 -9.13
N LEU A 355 28.17 13.14 -8.93
CA LEU A 355 27.07 14.03 -9.32
C LEU A 355 27.17 15.37 -8.58
N ALA A 356 27.47 15.36 -7.28
CA ALA A 356 27.69 16.58 -6.50
C ALA A 356 28.89 17.39 -7.01
N ALA A 357 29.98 16.73 -7.42
CA ALA A 357 31.15 17.38 -8.00
C ALA A 357 30.87 18.04 -9.36
N ILE A 358 29.97 17.47 -10.16
CA ILE A 358 29.47 18.08 -11.41
C ILE A 358 28.57 19.27 -11.09
N GLN A 359 27.60 19.12 -10.20
CA GLN A 359 26.62 20.17 -9.87
C GLN A 359 27.25 21.40 -9.18
N ARG A 360 28.35 21.25 -8.44
CA ARG A 360 29.12 22.38 -7.86
C ARG A 360 29.83 23.26 -8.91
N LYS A 361 30.12 22.73 -10.10
CA LYS A 361 30.87 23.44 -11.15
C LYS A 361 29.96 24.36 -11.95
N ARG A 362 30.09 25.68 -11.73
CA ARG A 362 29.27 26.72 -12.37
C ARG A 362 29.33 26.68 -13.91
N GLU A 363 30.47 26.27 -14.45
CA GLU A 363 30.71 26.07 -15.88
C GLU A 363 29.96 24.85 -16.46
N LEU A 364 29.58 23.87 -15.62
CA LEU A 364 28.83 22.67 -16.00
C LEU A 364 27.31 22.80 -15.75
N LYS A 365 26.80 23.98 -15.39
CA LYS A 365 25.37 24.20 -15.07
C LYS A 365 24.36 23.84 -16.17
N SER A 366 24.81 23.62 -17.41
CA SER A 366 24.00 23.20 -18.56
C SER A 366 24.16 21.71 -18.92
N LYS A 367 24.78 20.94 -18.02
CA LYS A 367 25.18 19.54 -18.17
C LYS A 367 24.56 18.70 -17.05
N MET A 368 24.36 17.41 -17.33
CA MET A 368 23.59 16.49 -16.48
C MET A 368 22.26 17.10 -16.00
N LEU A 369 21.47 17.64 -16.94
CA LEU A 369 20.18 18.29 -16.63
C LEU A 369 19.05 17.28 -16.41
N ALA A 370 19.10 16.18 -17.17
CA ALA A 370 18.12 15.11 -17.13
C ALA A 370 18.79 13.73 -17.28
N ILE A 371 18.19 12.73 -16.65
CA ILE A 371 18.55 11.32 -16.74
C ILE A 371 17.25 10.55 -17.01
N ALA A 372 17.18 9.85 -18.13
CA ALA A 372 16.23 8.77 -18.33
C ALA A 372 16.93 7.45 -17.95
N ASP A 373 16.69 6.98 -16.73
CA ASP A 373 17.21 5.71 -16.24
C ASP A 373 16.22 4.58 -16.52
N ILE A 374 16.39 3.98 -17.70
CA ILE A 374 15.52 2.91 -18.21
C ILE A 374 15.93 1.54 -17.62
N SER A 375 17.11 1.46 -16.98
CA SER A 375 17.51 0.32 -16.14
C SER A 375 16.62 0.22 -14.90
N CYS A 376 16.37 1.35 -14.23
CA CYS A 376 15.56 1.46 -13.01
C CYS A 376 16.09 0.59 -11.85
N ASP A 377 17.40 0.49 -11.70
CA ASP A 377 18.06 -0.28 -10.63
C ASP A 377 18.29 0.60 -9.39
N ILE A 378 17.45 0.44 -8.35
CA ILE A 378 17.53 1.25 -7.11
C ILE A 378 18.89 1.06 -6.44
N GLY A 379 19.59 2.17 -6.17
CA GLY A 379 20.95 2.17 -5.65
C GLY A 379 21.93 1.41 -6.55
N GLY A 380 21.67 1.37 -7.86
CA GLY A 380 22.36 0.54 -8.85
C GLY A 380 23.54 1.23 -9.53
N SER A 381 23.55 1.20 -10.87
CA SER A 381 24.63 1.84 -11.65
C SER A 381 24.77 3.35 -11.41
N LEU A 382 23.66 4.01 -11.05
CA LEU A 382 23.62 5.38 -10.55
C LEU A 382 23.29 5.33 -9.06
N GLU A 383 24.24 5.69 -8.20
CA GLU A 383 24.11 5.49 -6.75
C GLU A 383 22.94 6.28 -6.13
N PHE A 384 22.73 7.49 -6.63
CA PHE A 384 21.71 8.43 -6.19
C PHE A 384 20.29 8.09 -6.71
N MET A 385 20.11 6.94 -7.37
CA MET A 385 18.77 6.46 -7.72
C MET A 385 18.12 5.84 -6.47
N SER A 386 17.38 6.69 -5.74
CA SER A 386 16.73 6.39 -4.46
C SER A 386 15.50 5.50 -4.59
N HIS A 387 14.70 5.70 -5.63
CA HIS A 387 13.44 5.00 -5.87
C HIS A 387 13.02 5.08 -7.35
N ALA A 388 12.17 4.15 -7.80
CA ALA A 388 11.52 4.25 -9.10
C ALA A 388 10.49 5.40 -9.12
N SER A 389 10.44 6.19 -10.19
CA SER A 389 9.34 7.11 -10.45
C SER A 389 8.13 6.36 -11.05
N THR A 390 6.97 7.02 -11.15
CA THR A 390 5.74 6.39 -11.65
C THR A 390 5.20 7.16 -12.85
N ILE A 391 4.38 6.54 -13.70
CA ILE A 391 3.76 7.21 -14.86
C ILE A 391 2.92 8.43 -14.42
N ASP A 392 2.33 8.37 -13.22
CA ASP A 392 1.60 9.47 -12.57
C ASP A 392 2.50 10.62 -12.08
N THR A 393 3.69 10.30 -11.56
CA THR A 393 4.69 11.28 -11.10
C THR A 393 6.05 10.91 -11.71
N PRO A 394 6.26 11.20 -13.02
CA PRO A 394 7.33 10.61 -13.83
C PRO A 394 8.72 11.16 -13.53
N PHE A 395 8.80 12.32 -12.89
CA PHE A 395 10.05 13.04 -12.62
C PHE A 395 10.22 13.37 -11.13
N PHE A 396 11.44 13.24 -10.66
CA PHE A 396 11.95 13.84 -9.43
C PHE A 396 13.31 14.49 -9.70
N TYR A 397 13.86 15.20 -8.72
CA TYR A 397 15.08 15.99 -8.87
C TYR A 397 16.04 15.70 -7.73
N VAL A 398 17.30 15.44 -8.08
CA VAL A 398 18.39 15.18 -7.10
C VAL A 398 19.37 16.36 -7.09
N ASP A 399 19.36 17.10 -6.00
CA ASP A 399 20.42 18.05 -5.62
C ASP A 399 21.42 17.32 -4.73
N ALA A 400 22.45 16.74 -5.35
CA ALA A 400 23.51 16.01 -4.67
C ALA A 400 24.50 16.95 -3.96
N VAL A 401 24.45 18.26 -4.21
CA VAL A 401 25.27 19.25 -3.48
C VAL A 401 24.74 19.43 -2.07
N ASN A 402 23.42 19.56 -1.94
CA ASN A 402 22.72 19.73 -0.67
C ASN A 402 22.19 18.41 -0.07
N SER A 403 22.35 17.29 -0.78
CA SER A 403 21.77 15.97 -0.43
C SER A 403 20.24 15.99 -0.30
N VAL A 404 19.57 16.75 -1.17
CA VAL A 404 18.12 16.93 -1.18
C VAL A 404 17.50 16.32 -2.43
N GLU A 405 16.40 15.60 -2.25
CA GLU A 405 15.50 15.19 -3.32
C GLU A 405 14.20 16.02 -3.27
N HIS A 406 13.67 16.41 -4.43
CA HIS A 406 12.39 17.11 -4.52
C HIS A 406 11.63 16.84 -5.81
N LYS A 407 10.39 17.33 -5.88
CA LYS A 407 9.51 17.26 -7.08
C LYS A 407 9.35 18.61 -7.80
N ASP A 408 9.95 19.66 -7.24
CA ASP A 408 9.90 21.03 -7.76
C ASP A 408 10.82 21.17 -9.00
N ILE A 409 10.25 21.51 -10.15
CA ILE A 409 10.94 21.60 -11.45
C ILE A 409 11.73 22.90 -11.64
N GLU A 410 11.55 23.91 -10.78
CA GLU A 410 12.28 25.19 -10.87
C GLU A 410 13.54 25.20 -10.00
N LYS A 411 13.61 24.31 -9.00
CA LYS A 411 14.75 24.19 -8.08
C LYS A 411 16.01 23.54 -8.71
N PRO A 412 17.19 23.66 -8.08
CA PRO A 412 18.44 23.01 -8.51
C PRO A 412 18.35 21.48 -8.63
N GLY A 413 19.42 20.84 -9.13
CA GLY A 413 19.50 19.37 -9.23
C GLY A 413 19.27 18.79 -10.63
N VAL A 414 19.55 17.49 -10.77
CA VAL A 414 19.32 16.74 -12.02
C VAL A 414 17.92 16.15 -12.03
N GLN A 415 17.19 16.28 -13.13
CA GLN A 415 15.90 15.61 -13.31
C GLN A 415 16.13 14.11 -13.53
N ILE A 416 15.38 13.25 -12.83
CA ILE A 416 15.43 11.80 -13.02
C ILE A 416 14.06 11.29 -13.44
N ASN A 417 14.04 10.51 -14.52
CA ASN A 417 12.94 9.67 -14.97
C ASN A 417 13.37 8.22 -14.87
N SER A 418 12.71 7.42 -14.04
CA SER A 418 13.11 6.04 -13.75
C SER A 418 11.89 5.17 -13.46
N ILE A 419 11.10 4.90 -14.49
CA ILE A 419 9.82 4.18 -14.37
C ILE A 419 10.03 2.67 -14.59
N ASP A 420 9.63 1.84 -13.63
CA ASP A 420 9.84 0.38 -13.64
C ASP A 420 8.97 -0.37 -14.67
N ASN A 421 7.87 0.24 -15.14
CA ASN A 421 6.88 -0.35 -16.02
C ASN A 421 6.69 0.36 -17.37
N LEU A 422 7.70 1.14 -17.83
CA LEU A 422 7.71 1.92 -19.09
C LEU A 422 7.00 1.28 -20.31
N PRO A 423 7.16 -0.03 -20.63
CA PRO A 423 6.44 -0.66 -21.75
C PRO A 423 4.91 -0.63 -21.66
N THR A 424 4.32 -0.27 -20.51
CA THR A 424 2.86 -0.08 -20.36
C THR A 424 2.36 1.22 -20.99
N GLU A 425 3.24 2.20 -21.24
CA GLU A 425 2.88 3.47 -21.89
C GLU A 425 2.66 3.32 -23.41
N LEU A 426 3.27 2.32 -24.04
CA LEU A 426 3.04 1.94 -25.45
C LEU A 426 2.41 0.53 -25.54
N PRO A 427 1.19 0.33 -25.00
CA PRO A 427 0.66 -1.01 -24.78
C PRO A 427 0.27 -1.72 -26.08
N PHE A 428 0.01 -0.98 -27.16
CA PHE A 428 -0.33 -1.54 -28.47
C PHE A 428 0.88 -2.26 -29.09
N GLU A 429 2.00 -1.54 -29.24
CA GLU A 429 3.26 -2.07 -29.77
C GLU A 429 3.82 -3.16 -28.86
N ALA A 430 3.84 -2.90 -27.54
CA ALA A 430 4.33 -3.86 -26.56
C ALA A 430 3.57 -5.20 -26.63
N SER A 431 2.22 -5.17 -26.70
CA SER A 431 1.41 -6.39 -26.84
C SER A 431 1.63 -7.08 -28.19
N LYS A 432 1.81 -6.33 -29.27
CA LYS A 432 2.08 -6.90 -30.60
C LYS A 432 3.42 -7.63 -30.62
N HIS A 433 4.50 -6.95 -30.26
CA HIS A 433 5.85 -7.54 -30.24
C HIS A 433 5.94 -8.73 -29.29
N PHE A 434 5.37 -8.59 -28.09
CA PHE A 434 5.32 -9.65 -27.10
C PHE A 434 4.56 -10.87 -27.60
N GLY A 435 3.37 -10.67 -28.16
CA GLY A 435 2.55 -11.74 -28.71
C GLY A 435 3.15 -12.38 -29.96
N ASP A 436 3.87 -11.62 -30.80
CA ASP A 436 4.62 -12.16 -31.95
C ASP A 436 5.72 -13.14 -31.49
N ALA A 437 6.45 -12.79 -30.42
CA ALA A 437 7.48 -13.64 -29.81
C ALA A 437 6.88 -14.85 -29.05
N LEU A 438 5.75 -14.67 -28.37
CA LEU A 438 5.06 -15.74 -27.63
C LEU A 438 4.29 -16.71 -28.56
N TYR A 439 3.85 -16.27 -29.73
CA TYR A 439 2.93 -17.02 -30.59
C TYR A 439 3.35 -18.48 -30.90
N PRO A 440 4.62 -18.81 -31.22
CA PRO A 440 5.02 -20.19 -31.48
C PRO A 440 4.73 -21.12 -30.29
N TYR A 441 4.96 -20.63 -29.08
CA TYR A 441 4.78 -21.37 -27.83
C TYR A 441 3.31 -21.44 -27.42
N ALA A 442 2.55 -20.34 -27.59
CA ALA A 442 1.10 -20.35 -27.43
C ALA A 442 0.41 -21.36 -28.38
N LYS A 443 0.93 -21.50 -29.60
CA LYS A 443 0.49 -22.51 -30.57
C LYS A 443 0.85 -23.93 -30.12
N ALA A 444 2.09 -24.17 -29.70
CA ALA A 444 2.52 -25.48 -29.19
C ALA A 444 1.64 -25.93 -28.01
N LEU A 445 1.42 -25.02 -27.04
CA LEU A 445 0.55 -25.21 -25.89
C LEU A 445 -0.90 -25.51 -26.30
N ALA A 446 -1.49 -24.73 -27.21
CA ALA A 446 -2.84 -24.95 -27.72
C ALA A 446 -3.03 -26.32 -28.40
N THR A 447 -1.97 -26.88 -28.99
CA THR A 447 -1.98 -28.24 -29.58
C THR A 447 -1.61 -29.35 -28.58
N GLY A 448 -1.43 -29.02 -27.29
CA GLY A 448 -1.02 -29.99 -26.25
C GLY A 448 0.45 -30.40 -26.32
N ASN A 449 1.27 -29.74 -27.15
CA ASN A 449 2.69 -30.03 -27.29
C ASN A 449 3.50 -29.32 -26.20
N LEU A 450 3.48 -29.90 -24.99
CA LEU A 450 4.30 -29.47 -23.85
C LEU A 450 5.76 -29.98 -23.91
N ALA A 451 6.14 -30.75 -24.94
CA ALA A 451 7.50 -31.24 -25.14
C ALA A 451 8.43 -30.22 -25.84
N ASP A 452 7.93 -29.00 -26.11
CA ASP A 452 8.76 -27.88 -26.56
C ASP A 452 9.80 -27.51 -25.47
N THR A 453 11.07 -27.52 -25.85
CA THR A 453 12.20 -27.31 -24.91
C THR A 453 12.14 -25.94 -24.22
N VAL A 454 11.64 -24.89 -24.87
CA VAL A 454 11.56 -23.55 -24.28
C VAL A 454 10.44 -23.47 -23.25
N LEU A 455 9.27 -24.03 -23.57
CA LEU A 455 8.16 -24.15 -22.61
C LEU A 455 8.56 -25.01 -21.41
N HIS A 456 9.14 -26.19 -21.65
CA HIS A 456 9.61 -27.08 -20.59
C HIS A 456 10.70 -26.42 -19.74
N ASN A 457 11.62 -25.67 -20.34
CA ASN A 457 12.67 -24.94 -19.62
C ASN A 457 12.19 -23.70 -18.84
N ALA A 458 10.93 -23.30 -19.02
CA ALA A 458 10.32 -22.17 -18.32
C ALA A 458 9.37 -22.57 -17.17
N ILE A 459 9.09 -23.87 -16.97
CA ILE A 459 8.26 -24.36 -15.85
C ILE A 459 8.98 -24.13 -14.50
N ILE A 460 8.35 -23.44 -13.56
CA ILE A 460 8.88 -23.30 -12.18
C ILE A 460 8.35 -24.42 -11.29
N CYS A 461 7.05 -24.68 -11.37
CA CYS A 461 6.35 -25.71 -10.60
C CYS A 461 5.25 -26.37 -11.42
N GLN A 462 4.89 -27.60 -11.05
CA GLN A 462 3.71 -28.34 -11.51
C GLN A 462 3.46 -29.53 -10.58
N ASN A 463 2.26 -30.13 -10.63
CA ASN A 463 1.92 -31.32 -9.83
C ASN A 463 2.18 -31.12 -8.32
N GLY A 464 1.89 -29.91 -7.81
CA GLY A 464 2.15 -29.50 -6.42
C GLY A 464 3.62 -29.41 -6.01
N SER A 465 4.58 -29.50 -6.95
CA SER A 465 6.02 -29.59 -6.66
C SER A 465 6.85 -28.59 -7.50
N LEU A 466 8.03 -28.22 -7.01
CA LEU A 466 9.04 -27.47 -7.78
C LEU A 466 9.75 -28.39 -8.79
N GLU A 467 10.06 -27.86 -9.97
CA GLU A 467 10.95 -28.52 -10.94
C GLU A 467 12.39 -28.59 -10.41
N GLU A 468 13.16 -29.58 -10.85
CA GLU A 468 14.51 -29.89 -10.33
C GLU A 468 15.45 -28.65 -10.30
N ARG A 469 15.54 -27.91 -11.41
CA ARG A 469 16.34 -26.67 -11.49
C ARG A 469 15.91 -25.55 -10.52
N HIS A 470 14.70 -25.61 -9.99
CA HIS A 470 14.13 -24.64 -9.06
C HIS A 470 14.11 -25.12 -7.61
N GLN A 471 14.65 -26.30 -7.29
CA GLN A 471 14.72 -26.83 -5.92
C GLN A 471 15.49 -25.91 -4.95
N HIS A 472 16.38 -25.03 -5.45
CA HIS A 472 17.00 -23.98 -4.62
C HIS A 472 15.97 -23.00 -4.01
N LEU A 473 14.79 -22.85 -4.61
CA LEU A 473 13.68 -22.07 -4.05
C LEU A 473 13.03 -22.78 -2.85
N GLN A 474 13.26 -24.07 -2.63
CA GLN A 474 12.73 -24.82 -1.48
C GLN A 474 13.28 -24.30 -0.14
N ASP A 475 14.53 -23.81 -0.13
CA ASP A 475 15.10 -23.09 1.02
C ASP A 475 14.38 -21.77 1.26
N ASN A 476 14.03 -21.05 0.19
CA ASN A 476 13.32 -19.78 0.31
C ASN A 476 11.86 -20.01 0.74
N LEU A 477 11.20 -21.07 0.25
CA LEU A 477 9.87 -21.52 0.68
C LEU A 477 9.85 -22.07 2.12
N SER A 478 10.91 -22.74 2.58
CA SER A 478 10.96 -23.28 3.96
C SER A 478 11.34 -22.21 5.00
N ARG A 479 12.20 -21.24 4.63
CA ARG A 479 12.38 -19.98 5.39
C ARG A 479 11.07 -19.19 5.40
N PHE A 480 10.39 -19.14 4.25
CA PHE A 480 9.01 -18.69 4.09
C PHE A 480 7.98 -19.75 4.56
N ASN A 481 8.16 -20.35 5.73
CA ASN A 481 7.10 -21.09 6.43
C ASN A 481 5.98 -20.11 6.86
N GLY A 482 5.20 -19.62 5.89
CA GLY A 482 4.33 -18.46 5.99
C GLY A 482 3.16 -18.48 5.00
N VAL A 483 2.70 -19.68 4.64
CA VAL A 483 1.30 -20.13 4.53
C VAL A 483 1.40 -21.63 4.23
N ARG A 484 0.97 -22.48 5.16
CA ARG A 484 0.51 -23.83 4.77
C ARG A 484 -0.95 -23.66 4.38
N VAL A 485 -1.35 -24.00 3.15
CA VAL A 485 -2.74 -24.39 2.90
C VAL A 485 -2.98 -25.74 3.58
N ALA A 486 -3.16 -25.68 4.90
CA ALA A 486 -3.49 -26.81 5.74
C ALA A 486 -4.95 -27.21 5.47
N ASP A 487 -5.09 -28.21 4.60
CA ASP A 487 -6.30 -28.94 4.20
C ASP A 487 -7.44 -28.15 3.57
N ALA A 488 -8.24 -28.86 2.79
CA ALA A 488 -9.52 -28.40 2.23
C ALA A 488 -10.62 -28.17 3.31
N ARG A 489 -10.25 -28.12 4.60
CA ARG A 489 -11.16 -27.73 5.67
C ARG A 489 -11.22 -26.21 5.78
N LYS A 490 -12.43 -25.67 5.81
CA LYS A 490 -12.64 -24.27 6.16
C LYS A 490 -12.02 -23.95 7.52
N LYS A 491 -11.45 -22.75 7.62
CA LYS A 491 -10.99 -22.16 8.88
C LYS A 491 -12.19 -21.74 9.71
N ARG A 492 -12.10 -21.83 11.04
CA ARG A 492 -13.20 -21.51 11.95
C ARG A 492 -12.81 -20.43 12.94
N VAL A 493 -13.58 -19.35 13.00
CA VAL A 493 -13.38 -18.25 13.95
C VAL A 493 -14.52 -18.25 14.97
N LEU A 494 -14.19 -18.19 16.26
CA LEU A 494 -15.14 -17.88 17.33
C LEU A 494 -14.99 -16.41 17.71
N LEU A 495 -15.99 -15.59 17.46
CA LEU A 495 -16.06 -14.21 17.93
C LEU A 495 -16.89 -14.17 19.22
N ALA A 496 -16.23 -13.96 20.36
CA ALA A 496 -16.89 -13.65 21.63
C ALA A 496 -17.19 -12.15 21.69
N GLY A 497 -18.47 -11.80 21.73
CA GLY A 497 -18.98 -10.43 21.76
C GLY A 497 -19.86 -10.08 20.56
N SER A 498 -20.91 -9.28 20.82
CA SER A 498 -21.86 -8.74 19.83
C SER A 498 -21.95 -7.21 19.85
N GLY A 499 -21.00 -6.53 20.51
CA GLY A 499 -20.99 -5.07 20.63
C GLY A 499 -20.63 -4.34 19.33
N MET A 500 -20.69 -3.00 19.35
CA MET A 500 -20.58 -2.10 18.18
C MET A 500 -19.35 -2.34 17.27
N VAL A 501 -18.23 -2.80 17.83
CA VAL A 501 -16.97 -3.07 17.10
C VAL A 501 -16.96 -4.43 16.36
N SER A 502 -17.97 -5.26 16.56
CA SER A 502 -18.02 -6.65 16.06
C SER A 502 -18.37 -6.73 14.58
N GLN A 503 -19.25 -5.84 14.09
CA GLN A 503 -19.74 -5.88 12.71
C GLN A 503 -18.61 -5.71 11.68
N PRO A 504 -17.72 -4.70 11.75
CA PRO A 504 -16.66 -4.55 10.75
C PRO A 504 -15.65 -5.72 10.72
N LEU A 505 -15.49 -6.43 11.84
CA LEU A 505 -14.67 -7.64 11.89
C LEU A 505 -15.34 -8.80 11.14
N VAL A 506 -16.63 -9.02 11.37
CA VAL A 506 -17.40 -10.03 10.64
C VAL A 506 -17.46 -9.68 9.16
N ASP A 507 -17.73 -8.42 8.80
CA ASP A 507 -17.78 -7.93 7.43
C ASP A 507 -16.44 -8.10 6.69
N TYR A 508 -15.31 -7.96 7.38
CA TYR A 508 -13.99 -8.19 6.80
C TYR A 508 -13.73 -9.68 6.58
N LEU A 509 -13.92 -10.52 7.61
CA LEU A 509 -13.60 -11.96 7.55
C LEU A 509 -14.57 -12.73 6.64
N ALA A 510 -15.86 -12.40 6.64
CA ALA A 510 -16.90 -13.14 5.92
C ALA A 510 -16.82 -12.98 4.39
N ARG A 511 -16.09 -11.98 3.89
CA ARG A 511 -15.75 -11.82 2.46
C ARG A 511 -15.06 -13.06 1.89
N SER A 512 -14.24 -13.74 2.71
CA SER A 512 -13.59 -14.98 2.31
C SER A 512 -14.47 -16.20 2.60
N LYS A 513 -14.72 -17.02 1.58
CA LYS A 513 -15.54 -18.24 1.71
C LYS A 513 -14.79 -19.44 2.29
N ASP A 514 -13.50 -19.30 2.57
CA ASP A 514 -12.67 -20.28 3.28
C ASP A 514 -12.83 -20.24 4.81
N THR A 515 -13.53 -19.23 5.34
CA THR A 515 -13.65 -18.96 6.78
C THR A 515 -15.11 -18.97 7.23
N ASP A 516 -15.44 -19.87 8.16
CA ASP A 516 -16.73 -19.88 8.86
C ASP A 516 -16.60 -19.18 10.21
N ILE A 517 -17.56 -18.32 10.55
CA ILE A 517 -17.53 -17.45 11.74
C ILE A 517 -18.70 -17.78 12.66
N THR A 518 -18.41 -17.97 13.95
CA THR A 518 -19.39 -18.16 15.02
C THR A 518 -19.42 -16.91 15.90
N VAL A 519 -20.47 -16.09 15.80
CA VAL A 519 -20.71 -14.94 16.68
C VAL A 519 -21.37 -15.46 17.96
N ALA A 520 -20.71 -15.27 19.09
CA ALA A 520 -21.07 -15.85 20.38
C ALA A 520 -21.29 -14.73 21.41
N SER A 521 -22.47 -14.69 22.02
CA SER A 521 -22.84 -13.64 22.98
C SER A 521 -23.84 -14.16 24.01
N ASN A 522 -23.95 -13.46 25.14
CA ASN A 522 -25.07 -13.62 26.07
C ASN A 522 -26.34 -12.89 25.59
N ASN A 523 -26.23 -12.01 24.59
CA ASN A 523 -27.35 -11.48 23.83
C ASN A 523 -27.42 -12.17 22.46
N LEU A 524 -28.26 -13.21 22.36
CA LEU A 524 -28.39 -14.01 21.13
C LEU A 524 -28.98 -13.22 19.95
N ASP A 525 -29.82 -12.22 20.20
CA ASP A 525 -30.49 -11.48 19.12
C ASP A 525 -29.57 -10.43 18.48
N GLU A 526 -28.68 -9.79 19.26
CA GLU A 526 -27.57 -9.02 18.69
C GLU A 526 -26.63 -9.90 17.85
N ALA A 527 -26.24 -11.07 18.38
CA ALA A 527 -25.37 -12.01 17.66
C ALA A 527 -26.01 -12.49 16.35
N ARG A 528 -27.33 -12.71 16.33
CA ARG A 528 -28.11 -13.01 15.11
C ARG A 528 -28.13 -11.84 14.14
N GLY A 529 -28.32 -10.60 14.62
CA GLY A 529 -28.30 -9.39 13.81
C GLY A 529 -27.00 -9.24 13.01
N ILE A 530 -25.86 -9.50 13.67
CA ILE A 530 -24.54 -9.49 13.03
C ILE A 530 -24.38 -10.67 12.06
N ALA A 531 -24.75 -11.89 12.49
CA ALA A 531 -24.53 -13.11 11.72
C ALA A 531 -25.51 -13.32 10.53
N TYR A 532 -26.59 -12.55 10.43
CA TYR A 532 -27.60 -12.73 9.36
C TYR A 532 -27.09 -12.36 7.96
N GLN A 533 -26.07 -11.49 7.87
CA GLN A 533 -25.67 -10.89 6.59
C GLN A 533 -24.92 -11.85 5.64
N PHE A 534 -24.31 -12.92 6.15
CA PHE A 534 -23.46 -13.82 5.35
C PHE A 534 -23.85 -15.30 5.51
N SER A 535 -23.63 -16.07 4.44
CA SER A 535 -23.89 -17.53 4.44
C SER A 535 -22.86 -18.38 5.19
N ASN A 536 -21.74 -17.77 5.59
CA ASN A 536 -20.64 -18.39 6.34
C ASN A 536 -20.54 -17.86 7.79
N THR A 537 -21.61 -17.24 8.29
CA THR A 537 -21.75 -16.79 9.69
C THR A 537 -22.86 -17.55 10.40
N LYS A 538 -22.67 -17.86 11.69
CA LYS A 538 -23.72 -18.39 12.59
C LYS A 538 -23.68 -17.69 13.95
N ALA A 539 -24.82 -17.56 14.60
CA ALA A 539 -24.93 -17.03 15.96
C ALA A 539 -25.08 -18.17 16.98
N THR A 540 -24.53 -18.00 18.18
CA THR A 540 -24.72 -18.93 19.31
C THR A 540 -24.80 -18.18 20.64
N MET A 541 -25.50 -18.77 21.60
CA MET A 541 -25.50 -18.30 22.99
C MET A 541 -24.19 -18.73 23.65
N LEU A 542 -23.52 -17.82 24.35
CA LEU A 542 -22.32 -18.11 25.15
C LEU A 542 -22.27 -17.20 26.38
N ASP A 543 -22.19 -17.82 27.56
CA ASP A 543 -21.78 -17.15 28.80
C ASP A 543 -20.35 -17.57 29.15
N ILE A 544 -19.45 -16.59 29.22
CA ILE A 544 -18.03 -16.77 29.55
C ILE A 544 -17.86 -17.28 31.00
N SER A 545 -18.86 -17.09 31.87
CA SER A 545 -18.87 -17.69 33.22
C SER A 545 -18.91 -19.23 33.19
N ASN A 546 -19.52 -19.81 32.15
CA ASN A 546 -19.71 -21.24 31.97
C ASN A 546 -18.54 -21.86 31.19
N ILE A 547 -17.51 -22.26 31.94
CA ILE A 547 -16.26 -22.86 31.43
C ILE A 547 -16.53 -24.02 30.45
N THR A 548 -17.47 -24.92 30.76
CA THR A 548 -17.79 -26.07 29.91
C THR A 548 -18.30 -25.65 28.52
N SER A 549 -19.13 -24.60 28.47
CA SER A 549 -19.62 -24.05 27.20
C SER A 549 -18.53 -23.29 26.43
N LEU A 550 -17.69 -22.54 27.16
CA LEU A 550 -16.57 -21.79 26.61
C LEU A 550 -15.52 -22.73 25.97
N ASP A 551 -15.07 -23.75 26.70
CA ASP A 551 -14.11 -24.74 26.21
C ASP A 551 -14.63 -25.46 24.97
N LYS A 552 -15.92 -25.86 24.96
CA LYS A 552 -16.55 -26.49 23.79
C LYS A 552 -16.49 -25.58 22.57
N SER A 553 -16.92 -24.32 22.70
CA SER A 553 -16.94 -23.35 21.60
C SER A 553 -15.52 -23.06 21.08
N ILE A 554 -14.54 -22.94 21.97
CA ILE A 554 -13.14 -22.68 21.62
C ILE A 554 -12.53 -23.90 20.90
N LYS A 555 -12.77 -25.12 21.38
CA LYS A 555 -12.28 -26.36 20.77
C LYS A 555 -12.75 -26.54 19.32
N GLU A 556 -13.97 -26.06 19.01
CA GLU A 556 -14.55 -26.04 17.66
C GLU A 556 -13.99 -24.95 16.74
N SER A 557 -13.17 -24.02 17.24
CA SER A 557 -12.53 -22.95 16.45
C SER A 557 -11.07 -23.28 16.06
N ASP A 558 -10.47 -22.44 15.24
CA ASP A 558 -9.03 -22.37 14.98
C ASP A 558 -8.41 -21.10 15.61
N VAL A 559 -9.14 -19.98 15.60
CA VAL A 559 -8.81 -18.73 16.30
C VAL A 559 -10.03 -18.22 17.06
N VAL A 560 -9.80 -17.68 18.26
CA VAL A 560 -10.79 -16.99 19.09
C VAL A 560 -10.56 -15.48 19.03
N VAL A 561 -11.61 -14.69 18.82
CA VAL A 561 -11.54 -13.23 18.92
C VAL A 561 -12.38 -12.79 20.11
N SER A 562 -11.78 -12.01 21.01
CA SER A 562 -12.42 -11.51 22.22
C SER A 562 -12.67 -10.01 22.14
N LEU A 563 -13.92 -9.62 21.87
CA LEU A 563 -14.42 -8.24 21.87
C LEU A 563 -15.44 -8.02 23.00
N VAL A 564 -15.17 -8.62 24.16
CA VAL A 564 -15.93 -8.47 25.42
C VAL A 564 -15.21 -7.55 26.41
N PRO A 565 -15.80 -7.18 27.57
CA PRO A 565 -15.13 -6.38 28.59
C PRO A 565 -13.81 -6.99 29.08
N ALA A 566 -12.78 -6.15 29.23
CA ALA A 566 -11.41 -6.58 29.49
C ALA A 566 -11.18 -7.55 30.67
N PRO A 567 -11.90 -7.45 31.82
CA PRO A 567 -11.75 -8.41 32.92
C PRO A 567 -12.11 -9.87 32.59
N LEU A 568 -12.74 -10.13 31.43
CA LEU A 568 -13.08 -11.48 30.98
C LEU A 568 -11.98 -12.12 30.10
N HIS A 569 -11.02 -11.34 29.61
CA HIS A 569 -9.97 -11.83 28.69
C HIS A 569 -9.08 -12.93 29.27
N PRO A 570 -8.58 -12.85 30.53
CA PRO A 570 -7.71 -13.91 31.08
C PRO A 570 -8.38 -15.28 31.07
N ARG A 571 -9.70 -15.34 31.29
CA ARG A 571 -10.47 -16.59 31.27
C ARG A 571 -10.63 -17.18 29.87
N ILE A 572 -10.77 -16.33 28.86
CA ILE A 572 -10.84 -16.75 27.45
C ILE A 572 -9.46 -17.17 26.95
N ALA A 573 -8.41 -16.44 27.34
CA ALA A 573 -7.01 -16.75 27.00
C ALA A 573 -6.57 -18.08 27.63
N ASP A 574 -6.84 -18.32 28.91
CA ASP A 574 -6.59 -19.61 29.57
C ASP A 574 -7.31 -20.77 28.84
N ALA A 575 -8.58 -20.58 28.48
CA ALA A 575 -9.34 -21.57 27.73
C ALA A 575 -8.81 -21.80 26.30
N ALA A 576 -8.32 -20.75 25.63
CA ALA A 576 -7.67 -20.85 24.33
C ALA A 576 -6.35 -21.64 24.42
N ILE A 577 -5.50 -21.33 25.41
CA ILE A 577 -4.25 -22.04 25.71
C ILE A 577 -4.53 -23.52 25.99
N ARG A 578 -5.47 -23.83 26.89
CA ARG A 578 -5.84 -25.23 27.23
C ARG A 578 -6.36 -26.04 26.04
N ASN A 579 -6.88 -25.39 25.00
CA ASN A 579 -7.38 -26.03 23.78
C ASN A 579 -6.42 -25.91 22.58
N GLY A 580 -5.22 -25.34 22.76
CA GLY A 580 -4.24 -25.14 21.69
C GLY A 580 -4.73 -24.18 20.57
N LYS A 581 -5.46 -23.13 20.93
CA LYS A 581 -6.07 -22.16 20.00
C LYS A 581 -5.46 -20.78 20.15
N HIS A 582 -5.25 -20.08 19.04
CA HIS A 582 -4.80 -18.70 19.06
C HIS A 582 -5.94 -17.76 19.47
N MET A 583 -5.59 -16.60 20.04
CA MET A 583 -6.55 -15.59 20.45
C MET A 583 -6.16 -14.20 19.94
N VAL A 584 -7.16 -13.37 19.67
CA VAL A 584 -7.03 -11.95 19.30
C VAL A 584 -7.90 -11.09 20.21
N THR A 585 -7.39 -9.96 20.70
CA THR A 585 -8.22 -8.96 21.40
C THR A 585 -7.72 -7.52 21.24
N ALA A 586 -8.64 -6.58 21.07
CA ALA A 586 -8.36 -5.15 20.96
C ALA A 586 -8.12 -4.45 22.31
N SER A 587 -7.66 -5.16 23.33
CA SER A 587 -7.49 -4.67 24.70
C SER A 587 -6.05 -4.81 25.19
N TYR A 588 -5.68 -3.92 26.12
CA TYR A 588 -4.42 -3.96 26.88
C TYR A 588 -4.15 -5.33 27.51
N ILE A 589 -2.87 -5.70 27.59
CA ILE A 589 -2.40 -6.81 28.43
C ILE A 589 -2.49 -6.36 29.90
N SER A 590 -3.32 -7.02 30.70
CA SER A 590 -3.32 -6.89 32.15
C SER A 590 -2.27 -7.81 32.79
N ASP A 591 -2.03 -7.66 34.09
CA ASP A 591 -1.08 -8.50 34.82
C ASP A 591 -1.47 -9.99 34.72
N GLU A 592 -2.77 -10.32 34.87
CA GLU A 592 -3.26 -11.70 34.74
C GLU A 592 -3.21 -12.23 33.29
N MET A 593 -3.15 -11.35 32.29
CA MET A 593 -2.85 -11.75 30.91
C MET A 593 -1.35 -12.03 30.73
N ALA A 594 -0.48 -11.21 31.33
CA ALA A 594 0.97 -11.38 31.23
C ALA A 594 1.45 -12.68 31.89
N GLU A 595 0.84 -13.08 33.01
CA GLU A 595 1.08 -14.37 33.69
C GLU A 595 0.83 -15.61 32.81
N LEU A 596 0.08 -15.47 31.70
CA LEU A 596 -0.21 -16.56 30.76
C LEU A 596 0.88 -16.75 29.68
N ASP A 597 1.88 -15.88 29.60
CA ASP A 597 2.85 -15.84 28.49
C ASP A 597 3.62 -17.15 28.29
N GLU A 598 4.29 -17.66 29.34
CA GLU A 598 5.02 -18.94 29.27
C GLU A 598 4.09 -20.11 28.94
N ARG A 599 2.89 -20.16 29.55
CA ARG A 599 1.89 -21.19 29.26
C ARG A 599 1.41 -21.15 27.81
N ALA A 600 1.32 -19.96 27.21
CA ALA A 600 0.99 -19.79 25.80
C ALA A 600 2.15 -20.22 24.88
N LYS A 601 3.42 -19.93 25.25
CA LYS A 601 4.62 -20.43 24.54
C LYS A 601 4.67 -21.96 24.56
N ASP A 602 4.52 -22.58 25.72
CA ASP A 602 4.50 -24.04 25.90
C ASP A 602 3.40 -24.71 25.06
N ALA A 603 2.20 -24.12 25.04
CA ALA A 603 1.09 -24.58 24.20
C ALA A 603 1.28 -24.30 22.69
N SER A 604 2.38 -23.64 22.29
CA SER A 604 2.62 -23.14 20.92
C SER A 604 1.49 -22.23 20.40
N VAL A 605 0.91 -21.44 21.30
CA VAL A 605 -0.22 -20.54 21.07
C VAL A 605 0.24 -19.08 21.02
N THR A 606 -0.30 -18.31 20.08
CA THR A 606 -0.22 -16.85 20.08
C THR A 606 -1.51 -16.26 20.66
N ILE A 607 -1.36 -15.40 21.68
CA ILE A 607 -2.41 -14.54 22.21
C ILE A 607 -2.03 -13.10 21.82
N LEU A 608 -2.66 -12.57 20.78
CA LEU A 608 -2.36 -11.24 20.24
C LEU A 608 -3.34 -10.20 20.82
N ASN A 609 -2.82 -9.44 21.77
CA ASN A 609 -3.50 -8.34 22.44
C ASN A 609 -3.32 -7.02 21.68
N GLU A 610 -3.89 -5.94 22.23
CA GLU A 610 -3.56 -4.57 21.85
C GLU A 610 -3.68 -4.33 20.34
N ILE A 611 -4.74 -4.82 19.70
CA ILE A 611 -4.95 -4.76 18.24
C ILE A 611 -6.29 -4.12 17.83
N GLY A 612 -6.61 -2.98 18.45
CA GLY A 612 -7.67 -2.05 18.04
C GLY A 612 -7.11 -0.79 17.40
N LEU A 613 -7.65 0.37 17.78
CA LEU A 613 -7.17 1.70 17.38
C LEU A 613 -6.03 2.18 18.29
N ASP A 614 -6.36 2.38 19.57
CA ASP A 614 -5.48 2.76 20.68
C ASP A 614 -5.98 1.94 21.88
N PRO A 615 -5.34 0.82 22.23
CA PRO A 615 -4.09 0.29 21.67
C PRO A 615 -4.29 -0.49 20.36
N GLY A 616 -3.40 -0.30 19.38
CA GLY A 616 -3.22 -1.18 18.21
C GLY A 616 -2.66 -0.50 16.98
N ILE A 617 -3.49 0.19 16.20
CA ILE A 617 -3.07 1.00 15.05
C ILE A 617 -1.95 1.96 15.46
N ASP A 618 -2.03 2.55 16.65
CA ASP A 618 -1.03 3.45 17.21
C ASP A 618 0.35 2.78 17.42
N HIS A 619 0.40 1.57 17.98
CA HIS A 619 1.63 0.79 18.10
C HIS A 619 2.22 0.43 16.74
N CYS A 620 1.38 0.04 15.77
CA CYS A 620 1.82 -0.37 14.46
C CYS A 620 2.52 0.78 13.71
N SER A 621 1.86 1.94 13.69
CA SER A 621 2.38 3.15 13.03
C SER A 621 3.60 3.73 13.76
N ALA A 622 3.63 3.66 15.10
CA ALA A 622 4.80 4.07 15.87
C ALA A 622 6.01 3.18 15.62
N MET A 623 5.87 1.85 15.74
CA MET A 623 6.99 0.92 15.55
C MET A 623 7.56 0.94 14.14
N LYS A 624 6.73 1.11 13.10
CA LYS A 624 7.22 1.31 11.74
C LYS A 624 8.23 2.46 11.65
N ILE A 625 7.89 3.64 12.16
CA ILE A 625 8.74 4.83 12.07
C ILE A 625 9.97 4.72 12.99
N ILE A 626 9.79 4.16 14.18
CA ILE A 626 10.89 3.92 15.13
C ILE A 626 11.93 2.97 14.52
N ASP A 627 11.50 1.88 13.88
CA ASP A 627 12.42 0.93 13.25
C ASP A 627 13.04 1.50 11.97
N GLU A 628 12.30 2.27 11.16
CA GLU A 628 12.84 3.00 9.99
C GLU A 628 13.84 4.11 10.37
N ALA A 629 13.71 4.74 11.54
CA ALA A 629 14.70 5.67 12.08
C ALA A 629 15.96 4.93 12.53
N LYS A 630 15.81 3.88 13.34
CA LYS A 630 16.90 3.02 13.83
C LYS A 630 17.70 2.38 12.68
N GLN A 631 17.02 1.91 11.62
CA GLN A 631 17.67 1.34 10.42
C GLN A 631 18.53 2.35 9.66
N ARG A 632 18.19 3.65 9.70
CA ARG A 632 19.00 4.75 9.17
C ARG A 632 20.08 5.24 10.16
N GLY A 633 20.23 4.58 11.31
CA GLY A 633 21.13 4.96 12.39
C GLY A 633 20.66 6.17 13.22
N GLY A 634 19.44 6.65 13.00
CA GLY A 634 18.87 7.75 13.78
C GLY A 634 18.39 7.31 15.16
N LYS A 635 18.44 8.22 16.13
CA LYS A 635 17.93 8.06 17.49
C LYS A 635 16.59 8.79 17.66
N ILE A 636 15.62 8.13 18.30
CA ILE A 636 14.39 8.81 18.72
C ILE A 636 14.68 9.58 20.01
N LYS A 637 14.44 10.89 19.97
CA LYS A 637 14.63 11.84 21.08
C LYS A 637 13.32 12.33 21.66
N SER A 638 12.26 12.37 20.87
CA SER A 638 10.92 12.77 21.33
C SER A 638 9.87 11.86 20.69
N PHE A 639 8.87 11.43 21.48
CA PHE A 639 7.68 10.74 21.00
C PHE A 639 6.42 11.34 21.65
N ILE A 640 5.51 11.83 20.81
CA ILE A 640 4.21 12.35 21.20
C ILE A 640 3.14 11.63 20.38
N SER A 641 2.16 11.03 21.05
CA SER A 641 1.02 10.34 20.41
C SER A 641 -0.30 10.90 20.94
N TRP A 642 -1.17 11.31 20.02
CA TRP A 642 -2.50 11.85 20.28
C TRP A 642 -3.56 11.02 19.56
N CYS A 643 -4.56 10.51 20.28
CA CYS A 643 -5.66 9.76 19.68
C CYS A 643 -7.03 10.23 20.20
N GLY A 644 -8.04 10.27 19.33
CA GLY A 644 -9.41 10.60 19.73
C GLY A 644 -10.45 9.99 18.79
N GLY A 645 -11.35 9.18 19.36
CA GLY A 645 -12.67 8.97 18.80
C GLY A 645 -13.59 10.12 19.22
N LEU A 646 -14.11 10.85 18.24
CA LEU A 646 -14.81 12.11 18.39
C LEU A 646 -16.06 12.10 17.50
N THR A 647 -16.90 13.12 17.66
CA THR A 647 -17.94 13.43 16.68
C THR A 647 -17.33 14.22 15.51
N ALA A 648 -17.81 14.03 14.28
CA ALA A 648 -17.38 14.88 13.17
C ALA A 648 -17.77 16.35 13.45
N PRO A 649 -16.97 17.36 13.03
CA PRO A 649 -17.21 18.77 13.40
C PRO A 649 -18.62 19.28 13.08
N GLU A 650 -19.19 18.85 11.96
CA GLU A 650 -20.55 19.19 11.52
C GLU A 650 -21.67 18.59 12.40
N ASN A 651 -21.33 17.70 13.34
CA ASN A 651 -22.26 17.06 14.27
C ASN A 651 -21.87 17.28 15.75
N SER A 652 -20.80 18.04 16.03
CA SER A 652 -20.32 18.30 17.40
C SER A 652 -21.01 19.49 18.09
N ASP A 653 -22.14 19.99 17.56
CA ASP A 653 -22.93 21.05 18.18
C ASP A 653 -23.78 20.49 19.35
N ASN A 654 -23.11 20.28 20.49
CA ASN A 654 -23.67 19.94 21.80
C ASN A 654 -22.70 20.44 22.89
N GLN A 655 -23.14 20.50 24.15
CA GLN A 655 -22.35 21.18 25.19
C GLN A 655 -20.97 20.54 25.46
N LEU A 656 -20.81 19.23 25.20
CA LEU A 656 -19.53 18.51 25.34
C LEU A 656 -18.72 18.42 24.05
N GLY A 657 -19.27 18.80 22.89
CA GLY A 657 -18.69 18.47 21.59
C GLY A 657 -18.58 16.96 21.31
N TYR A 658 -19.32 16.11 22.01
CA TYR A 658 -19.06 14.67 22.07
C TYR A 658 -20.33 13.82 22.01
N LYS A 659 -20.30 12.75 21.23
CA LYS A 659 -21.34 11.72 21.16
C LYS A 659 -20.74 10.32 21.30
N PHE A 660 -21.49 9.40 21.87
CA PHE A 660 -20.99 8.09 22.26
C PHE A 660 -21.06 7.06 21.12
N SER A 661 -19.91 6.75 20.52
CA SER A 661 -19.70 5.61 19.61
C SER A 661 -19.17 4.35 20.34
N TRP A 662 -19.04 4.41 21.67
CA TRP A 662 -18.62 3.33 22.56
C TRP A 662 -19.11 3.59 23.99
N SER A 663 -18.81 2.69 24.94
CA SER A 663 -19.36 2.71 26.31
C SER A 663 -19.17 4.07 27.05
N PRO A 664 -20.26 4.78 27.39
CA PRO A 664 -20.18 6.07 28.09
C PRO A 664 -19.48 5.95 29.45
N ARG A 665 -19.73 4.87 30.18
CA ARG A 665 -19.07 4.59 31.46
C ARG A 665 -17.54 4.59 31.30
N GLY A 666 -17.05 3.95 30.24
CA GLY A 666 -15.62 3.90 29.92
C GLY A 666 -15.01 5.28 29.67
N VAL A 667 -15.71 6.14 28.90
CA VAL A 667 -15.31 7.55 28.68
C VAL A 667 -15.18 8.29 30.01
N MET A 668 -16.19 8.20 30.87
CA MET A 668 -16.22 8.93 32.14
C MET A 668 -15.16 8.43 33.12
N THR A 669 -14.98 7.11 33.26
CA THR A 669 -13.93 6.55 34.11
C THR A 669 -12.52 6.84 33.59
N ALA A 670 -12.32 6.93 32.27
CA ALA A 670 -11.01 7.27 31.71
C ALA A 670 -10.52 8.67 32.15
N GLY A 671 -11.44 9.61 32.32
CA GLY A 671 -11.16 10.95 32.84
C GLY A 671 -10.81 11.02 34.33
N LEU A 672 -10.96 9.91 35.08
CA LEU A 672 -10.58 9.82 36.49
C LEU A 672 -9.20 9.17 36.68
N ASN A 673 -8.59 8.60 35.64
CA ASN A 673 -7.29 7.95 35.74
C ASN A 673 -6.18 8.90 36.21
N THR A 674 -5.14 8.32 36.83
CA THR A 674 -3.83 8.96 36.92
C THR A 674 -3.19 9.06 35.53
N ALA A 675 -2.25 10.00 35.36
CA ALA A 675 -1.37 10.02 34.19
C ALA A 675 0.08 10.30 34.58
N ARG A 676 1.02 9.74 33.82
CA ARG A 676 2.47 9.86 34.03
C ARG A 676 3.18 9.89 32.68
N PHE A 677 4.05 10.87 32.45
CA PHE A 677 4.72 11.08 31.16
C PHE A 677 6.00 11.89 31.32
N LYS A 678 6.88 11.86 30.31
CA LYS A 678 8.09 12.69 30.24
C LYS A 678 7.88 13.78 29.20
N ILE A 679 8.16 15.04 29.53
CA ILE A 679 8.11 16.14 28.57
C ILE A 679 9.19 17.17 28.93
N ASN A 680 9.94 17.66 27.95
CA ASN A 680 11.07 18.58 28.18
C ASN A 680 12.06 18.04 29.24
N GLN A 681 12.40 16.75 29.14
CA GLN A 681 13.23 15.95 30.06
C GLN A 681 12.63 15.69 31.46
N GLU A 682 11.56 16.38 31.85
CA GLU A 682 10.93 16.24 33.17
C GLU A 682 9.84 15.18 33.18
N ILE A 683 9.82 14.34 34.22
CA ILE A 683 8.68 13.44 34.49
C ILE A 683 7.58 14.25 35.19
N ARG A 684 6.37 14.21 34.63
CA ARG A 684 5.16 14.83 35.18
C ARG A 684 4.15 13.77 35.55
N GLU A 685 3.48 13.97 36.69
CA GLU A 685 2.46 13.06 37.23
C GLU A 685 1.18 13.85 37.56
N ILE A 686 0.03 13.27 37.21
CA ILE A 686 -1.30 13.80 37.46
C ILE A 686 -2.05 12.80 38.34
N PRO A 687 -2.51 13.19 39.54
CA PRO A 687 -3.24 12.28 40.43
C PRO A 687 -4.64 11.99 39.91
N SER A 688 -5.22 10.88 40.41
CA SER A 688 -6.59 10.44 40.11
C SER A 688 -7.60 11.58 40.33
N GLY A 689 -8.54 11.74 39.40
CA GLY A 689 -9.55 12.79 39.42
C GLY A 689 -9.06 14.21 39.11
N ALA A 690 -7.76 14.44 38.87
CA ALA A 690 -7.23 15.77 38.50
C ALA A 690 -7.05 15.97 36.98
N LEU A 691 -7.38 14.97 36.15
CA LEU A 691 -7.04 14.96 34.73
C LEU A 691 -7.74 16.07 33.92
N PHE A 692 -9.05 16.29 34.13
CA PHE A 692 -9.79 17.34 33.44
C PHE A 692 -9.29 18.77 33.74
N LYS A 693 -8.82 18.98 34.98
CA LYS A 693 -8.24 20.25 35.43
C LYS A 693 -6.86 20.48 34.81
N ASN A 694 -6.06 19.42 34.69
CA ASN A 694 -4.71 19.45 34.10
C ASN A 694 -4.78 18.99 32.63
N LYS A 695 -5.53 19.73 31.81
CA LYS A 695 -5.65 19.48 30.36
C LYS A 695 -4.62 20.29 29.59
N PHE A 696 -4.20 19.80 28.42
CA PHE A 696 -3.58 20.62 27.37
C PHE A 696 -4.68 21.48 26.73
N GLY A 697 -4.59 22.79 26.90
CA GLY A 697 -5.65 23.72 26.48
C GLY A 697 -5.84 23.82 24.96
N GLU A 698 -4.77 23.63 24.20
CA GLU A 698 -4.76 23.62 22.73
C GLU A 698 -3.81 22.52 22.24
N VAL A 699 -4.23 21.73 21.25
CA VAL A 699 -3.42 20.69 20.61
C VAL A 699 -3.42 20.92 19.08
N PRO A 700 -2.51 21.78 18.56
CA PRO A 700 -2.60 22.32 17.21
C PRO A 700 -2.04 21.38 16.12
N ILE A 701 -2.67 20.21 15.97
CA ILE A 701 -2.33 19.20 14.94
C ILE A 701 -2.76 19.69 13.54
N TYR A 702 -3.99 20.20 13.43
CA TYR A 702 -4.55 20.72 12.17
C TYR A 702 -5.26 22.07 12.43
N PRO A 703 -5.08 23.09 11.57
CA PRO A 703 -5.75 24.39 11.74
C PRO A 703 -7.29 24.35 11.70
N GLY A 704 -7.87 23.29 11.13
CA GLY A 704 -9.32 23.11 10.99
C GLY A 704 -10.04 22.51 12.19
N PHE A 705 -9.33 22.07 13.24
CA PHE A 705 -9.93 21.49 14.45
C PHE A 705 -9.53 22.27 15.70
N SER A 706 -10.48 22.47 16.61
CA SER A 706 -10.26 23.08 17.93
C SER A 706 -10.10 21.98 18.99
N PHE A 707 -8.91 21.38 19.07
CA PHE A 707 -8.64 20.28 20.00
C PHE A 707 -8.05 20.76 21.34
N GLU A 708 -8.53 20.15 22.42
CA GLU A 708 -7.85 20.08 23.72
C GLU A 708 -7.41 18.63 23.99
N GLY A 709 -6.50 18.43 24.94
CA GLY A 709 -5.87 17.13 25.20
C GLY A 709 -5.84 16.72 26.66
N LEU A 710 -5.99 15.42 26.93
CA LEU A 710 -5.82 14.81 28.25
C LEU A 710 -4.66 13.80 28.20
N ALA A 711 -3.75 13.80 29.18
CA ALA A 711 -2.70 12.78 29.25
C ALA A 711 -3.30 11.38 29.52
N ASN A 712 -2.71 10.32 28.96
CA ASN A 712 -3.30 8.97 29.01
C ASN A 712 -2.42 7.98 29.78
N ARG A 713 -2.84 7.63 31.01
CA ARG A 713 -2.22 6.60 31.88
C ARG A 713 -0.70 6.82 32.02
N ASP A 714 0.09 5.76 32.22
CA ASP A 714 1.54 5.83 32.16
C ASP A 714 2.04 5.71 30.71
N SER A 715 2.69 6.77 30.23
CA SER A 715 3.36 6.85 28.92
C SER A 715 4.80 6.32 28.95
N LEU A 716 5.44 6.28 30.13
CA LEU A 716 6.86 5.94 30.28
C LEU A 716 7.14 4.46 29.95
N GLN A 717 6.21 3.56 30.31
CA GLN A 717 6.28 2.13 29.99
C GLN A 717 6.49 1.85 28.48
N TYR A 718 6.02 2.75 27.61
CA TYR A 718 6.11 2.59 26.17
C TYR A 718 7.53 2.77 25.62
N ALA A 719 8.44 3.39 26.39
CA ALA A 719 9.85 3.44 26.02
C ALA A 719 10.39 2.00 25.91
N ASN A 720 10.19 1.17 26.93
CA ASN A 720 10.58 -0.24 26.91
C ASN A 720 9.81 -1.04 25.83
N ILE A 721 8.49 -0.86 25.71
CA ILE A 721 7.65 -1.56 24.72
C ILE A 721 8.10 -1.29 23.27
N TYR A 722 8.65 -0.10 23.00
CA TYR A 722 9.17 0.29 21.68
C TYR A 722 10.70 0.16 21.54
N GLY A 723 11.39 -0.39 22.55
CA GLY A 723 12.85 -0.51 22.58
C GLY A 723 13.55 0.85 22.44
N LEU A 724 13.09 1.84 23.22
CA LEU A 724 13.67 3.18 23.36
C LEU A 724 14.24 3.34 24.78
N ASP A 725 15.35 4.06 24.90
CA ASP A 725 15.91 4.40 26.20
C ASP A 725 15.19 5.63 26.79
N LEU A 726 14.59 5.45 27.97
CA LEU A 726 13.86 6.52 28.66
C LEU A 726 14.80 7.62 29.20
N GLU A 727 16.08 7.31 29.43
CA GLU A 727 17.07 8.31 29.84
C GLU A 727 17.46 9.21 28.65
N GLU A 728 17.68 8.63 27.45
CA GLU A 728 17.99 9.39 26.24
C GLU A 728 16.81 10.19 25.66
N LEU A 729 15.56 9.84 25.96
CA LEU A 729 14.37 10.56 25.49
C LEU A 729 14.16 11.91 26.20
N ASP A 730 14.00 12.99 25.44
CA ASP A 730 13.54 14.28 25.95
C ASP A 730 12.04 14.28 26.29
N THR A 731 11.23 13.58 25.49
CA THR A 731 9.77 13.52 25.66
C THR A 731 9.25 12.12 25.33
N MET A 732 8.36 11.62 26.20
CA MET A 732 7.63 10.36 26.02
C MET A 732 6.19 10.56 26.49
N PHE A 733 5.28 10.79 25.55
CA PHE A 733 3.91 11.22 25.82
C PHE A 733 2.87 10.48 24.97
N ARG A 734 1.81 10.00 25.63
CA ARG A 734 0.56 9.54 25.00
C ARG A 734 -0.64 10.29 25.60
N GLY A 735 -1.58 10.71 24.76
CA GLY A 735 -2.73 11.50 25.19
C GLY A 735 -3.98 11.29 24.34
N THR A 736 -5.12 11.69 24.90
CA THR A 736 -6.46 11.60 24.32
C THR A 736 -6.95 12.98 23.85
N LEU A 737 -7.40 13.08 22.60
CA LEU A 737 -7.98 14.30 22.03
C LEU A 737 -9.46 14.46 22.39
N ARG A 738 -9.89 15.72 22.60
CA ARG A 738 -11.28 16.18 22.75
C ARG A 738 -11.44 17.53 22.05
N TYR A 739 -12.67 17.98 21.81
CA TYR A 739 -12.87 19.37 21.38
C TYR A 739 -12.81 20.33 22.56
N ALA A 740 -12.33 21.55 22.31
CA ALA A 740 -12.16 22.58 23.31
C ALA A 740 -13.44 22.83 24.13
N GLY A 741 -13.29 22.80 25.46
CA GLY A 741 -14.38 23.05 26.41
C GLY A 741 -15.06 21.79 26.96
N TYR A 742 -14.71 20.58 26.49
CA TYR A 742 -15.19 19.30 27.02
C TYR A 742 -14.82 19.11 28.50
N SER A 743 -13.53 19.25 28.82
CA SER A 743 -12.98 18.98 30.16
C SER A 743 -13.42 20.00 31.20
N GLU A 744 -13.75 21.22 30.79
CA GLU A 744 -14.30 22.24 31.70
C GLU A 744 -15.65 21.79 32.29
N ILE A 745 -16.53 21.23 31.47
CA ILE A 745 -17.82 20.71 31.94
C ILE A 745 -17.62 19.44 32.76
N LEU A 746 -16.69 18.54 32.38
CA LEU A 746 -16.48 17.30 33.14
C LEU A 746 -15.76 17.52 34.49
N ASP A 747 -14.85 18.49 34.61
CA ASP A 747 -14.31 18.93 35.92
C ASP A 747 -15.43 19.45 36.82
N ALA A 748 -16.33 20.27 36.27
CA ALA A 748 -17.45 20.78 37.05
C ALA A 748 -18.43 19.67 37.48
N LEU A 749 -18.76 18.72 36.59
CA LEU A 749 -19.61 17.58 36.94
C LEU A 749 -18.94 16.67 37.99
N LEU A 750 -17.63 16.46 37.92
CA LEU A 750 -16.86 15.76 38.95
C LEU A 750 -16.98 16.46 40.31
N ARG A 751 -16.70 17.77 40.36
CA ARG A 751 -16.75 18.59 41.58
C ARG A 751 -18.15 18.75 42.17
N LEU A 752 -19.19 18.68 41.34
CA LEU A 752 -20.58 18.68 41.79
C LEU A 752 -21.01 17.34 42.41
N GLY A 753 -20.32 16.24 42.07
CA GLY A 753 -20.55 14.89 42.59
C GLY A 753 -21.11 13.88 41.58
N PHE A 754 -21.33 14.27 40.31
CA PHE A 754 -21.97 13.42 39.30
C PHE A 754 -21.10 12.25 38.83
N LEU A 755 -19.78 12.33 39.01
CA LEU A 755 -18.84 11.29 38.57
C LEU A 755 -18.33 10.41 39.72
N SER A 756 -19.04 10.36 40.85
CA SER A 756 -18.68 9.47 41.96
C SER A 756 -18.91 8.01 41.60
N LEU A 757 -17.90 7.18 41.84
CA LEU A 757 -17.95 5.72 41.73
C LEU A 757 -18.47 5.04 43.00
N GLU A 758 -18.66 5.79 44.09
CA GLU A 758 -19.16 5.24 45.35
C GLU A 758 -20.56 4.61 45.19
N PRO A 759 -20.77 3.37 45.65
CA PRO A 759 -22.07 2.71 45.60
C PRO A 759 -23.15 3.55 46.30
N SER A 760 -24.29 3.76 45.65
CA SER A 760 -25.33 4.62 46.18
C SER A 760 -26.74 4.21 45.76
N THR A 761 -27.52 3.73 46.75
CA THR A 761 -28.97 3.55 46.60
C THR A 761 -29.72 4.89 46.38
N ALA A 762 -29.03 6.02 46.54
CA ALA A 762 -29.57 7.35 46.32
C ALA A 762 -29.94 7.64 44.85
N VAL A 763 -29.42 6.85 43.90
CA VAL A 763 -29.65 7.03 42.45
C VAL A 763 -30.48 5.90 41.82
N GLU A 764 -31.04 5.00 42.64
CA GLU A 764 -31.94 3.95 42.18
C GLU A 764 -33.37 4.46 42.01
N LYS A 765 -33.99 4.15 40.87
CA LYS A 765 -35.41 4.38 40.56
C LYS A 765 -35.85 5.85 40.64
N ILE A 766 -34.95 6.78 40.34
CA ILE A 766 -35.21 8.23 40.29
C ILE A 766 -35.21 8.79 38.87
N THR A 767 -35.82 9.96 38.66
CA THR A 767 -35.75 10.68 37.38
C THR A 767 -34.42 11.44 37.24
N ALA A 768 -34.07 11.86 36.02
CA ALA A 768 -32.88 12.69 35.77
C ALA A 768 -32.91 14.04 36.54
N SER A 769 -34.10 14.58 36.81
CA SER A 769 -34.27 15.83 37.57
C SER A 769 -34.15 15.64 39.09
N ALA A 770 -34.67 14.52 39.61
CA ALA A 770 -34.38 14.08 40.97
C ALA A 770 -32.87 13.82 41.15
N PHE A 771 -32.23 13.18 40.17
CA PHE A 771 -30.78 12.93 40.20
C PHE A 771 -29.96 14.23 40.25
N LEU A 772 -30.29 15.22 39.43
CA LEU A 772 -29.70 16.56 39.48
C LEU A 772 -29.83 17.18 40.87
N THR A 773 -31.07 17.36 41.34
CA THR A 773 -31.37 18.10 42.56
C THR A 773 -30.76 17.42 43.80
N ARG A 774 -30.88 16.09 43.91
CA ARG A 774 -30.30 15.31 45.00
C ARG A 774 -28.78 15.37 45.02
N THR A 775 -28.12 15.25 43.86
CA THR A 775 -26.64 15.30 43.77
C THR A 775 -26.08 16.67 44.15
N ILE A 776 -26.73 17.76 43.76
CA ILE A 776 -26.31 19.13 44.16
C ILE A 776 -26.76 19.52 45.58
N GLY A 777 -27.58 18.70 46.24
CA GLY A 777 -28.04 18.94 47.62
C GLY A 777 -29.19 19.96 47.71
N LEU A 778 -30.13 19.91 46.76
CA LEU A 778 -31.46 20.53 46.85
C LEU A 778 -32.52 19.47 47.18
N LYS A 779 -33.68 19.92 47.70
CA LYS A 779 -34.86 19.07 47.87
C LYS A 779 -35.58 18.92 46.53
N GLU A 780 -36.26 17.80 46.32
CA GLU A 780 -37.07 17.50 45.12
C GLU A 780 -38.38 18.32 45.11
N ASN A 781 -38.24 19.62 44.85
CA ASN A 781 -39.32 20.58 44.62
C ASN A 781 -39.27 21.08 43.16
N GLN A 782 -40.25 21.89 42.74
CA GLN A 782 -40.19 22.66 41.48
C GLN A 782 -39.14 23.77 41.58
N ASN A 783 -37.86 23.40 41.65
CA ASN A 783 -36.73 24.33 41.78
C ASN A 783 -36.60 25.16 40.49
N SER A 784 -36.49 26.49 40.64
CA SER A 784 -36.31 27.40 39.52
C SER A 784 -34.88 27.33 38.95
N PHE A 785 -34.70 27.83 37.72
CA PHE A 785 -33.38 27.98 37.10
C PHE A 785 -32.39 28.71 38.02
N ALA A 786 -32.84 29.78 38.69
CA ALA A 786 -32.01 30.58 39.59
C ALA A 786 -31.54 29.77 40.80
N GLN A 787 -32.43 29.01 41.44
CA GLN A 787 -32.09 28.20 42.62
C GLN A 787 -31.06 27.11 42.32
N ILE A 788 -31.15 26.48 41.14
CA ILE A 788 -30.17 25.49 40.69
C ILE A 788 -28.84 26.17 40.35
N ALA A 789 -28.87 27.28 39.59
CA ALA A 789 -27.67 28.05 39.24
C ALA A 789 -26.92 28.55 40.49
N GLU A 790 -27.63 29.07 41.50
CA GLU A 790 -27.05 29.46 42.80
C GLU A 790 -26.38 28.29 43.52
N LYS A 791 -27.03 27.12 43.57
CA LYS A 791 -26.46 25.94 44.23
C LYS A 791 -25.24 25.40 43.51
N VAL A 792 -25.25 25.40 42.18
CA VAL A 792 -24.12 25.02 41.32
C VAL A 792 -22.96 26.00 41.53
N ALA A 793 -23.23 27.31 41.49
CA ALA A 793 -22.24 28.36 41.74
C ALA A 793 -21.57 28.21 43.12
N HIS A 794 -22.36 28.01 44.18
CA HIS A 794 -21.87 27.76 45.52
C HIS A 794 -21.00 26.49 45.59
N LYS A 795 -21.42 25.35 45.02
CA LYS A 795 -20.61 24.13 45.02
C LYS A 795 -19.30 24.27 44.23
N LEU A 796 -19.28 25.14 43.21
CA LEU A 796 -18.10 25.37 42.38
C LEU A 796 -17.23 26.56 42.84
N ASN A 797 -17.58 27.20 43.97
CA ASN A 797 -16.91 28.39 44.51
C ASN A 797 -16.80 29.54 43.49
N THR A 798 -17.91 29.85 42.81
CA THR A 798 -18.01 30.89 41.77
C THR A 798 -19.33 31.66 41.86
N THR A 799 -19.58 32.62 40.97
CA THR A 799 -20.84 33.38 40.91
C THR A 799 -21.86 32.71 39.98
N PRO A 800 -23.19 32.88 40.22
CA PRO A 800 -24.24 32.39 39.31
C PRO A 800 -24.19 33.02 37.91
N SER A 801 -23.56 34.19 37.78
CA SER A 801 -23.35 34.92 36.53
C SER A 801 -22.11 34.47 35.73
N SER A 802 -21.30 33.54 36.26
CA SER A 802 -20.09 33.08 35.57
C SER A 802 -20.41 32.25 34.33
N THR A 803 -19.58 32.38 33.29
CA THR A 803 -19.72 31.63 32.02
C THR A 803 -19.80 30.13 32.24
N LEU A 804 -19.02 29.61 33.20
CA LEU A 804 -19.02 28.19 33.59
C LEU A 804 -20.40 27.73 34.08
N VAL A 805 -21.03 28.47 35.00
CA VAL A 805 -22.37 28.14 35.50
C VAL A 805 -23.40 28.20 34.36
N GLY A 806 -23.28 29.18 33.47
CA GLY A 806 -24.11 29.27 32.25
C GLY A 806 -24.01 28.01 31.38
N ARG A 807 -22.79 27.56 31.05
CA ARG A 807 -22.55 26.33 30.26
C ARG A 807 -23.09 25.08 30.95
N ILE A 808 -22.90 24.96 32.27
CA ILE A 808 -23.39 23.81 33.04
C ILE A 808 -24.93 23.76 33.06
N MET A 809 -25.60 24.91 33.20
CA MET A 809 -27.05 24.97 33.17
C MET A 809 -27.62 24.60 31.79
N LEU A 810 -26.95 25.01 30.71
CA LEU A 810 -27.28 24.55 29.35
C LEU A 810 -27.07 23.04 29.19
N ALA A 811 -25.98 22.49 29.74
CA ALA A 811 -25.71 21.05 29.72
C ALA A 811 -26.79 20.26 30.49
N PHE A 812 -27.23 20.72 31.66
CA PHE A 812 -28.34 20.08 32.38
C PHE A 812 -29.68 20.15 31.62
N GLU A 813 -29.92 21.19 30.83
CA GLU A 813 -31.11 21.28 29.97
C GLU A 813 -31.01 20.32 28.78
N GLU A 814 -29.87 20.27 28.08
CA GLU A 814 -29.58 19.34 26.97
C GLU A 814 -29.64 17.86 27.43
N PHE A 815 -29.16 17.56 28.63
CA PHE A 815 -29.20 16.22 29.22
C PHE A 815 -30.58 15.83 29.79
N GLY A 816 -31.59 16.70 29.66
CA GLY A 816 -32.94 16.47 30.17
C GLY A 816 -33.04 16.38 31.70
N MET A 817 -32.03 16.89 32.40
CA MET A 817 -31.95 16.94 33.87
C MET A 817 -32.70 18.17 34.42
N PHE A 818 -32.84 19.22 33.61
CA PHE A 818 -33.59 20.44 33.91
C PHE A 818 -34.42 20.90 32.69
N LYS A 819 -35.43 21.75 32.89
CA LYS A 819 -36.23 22.38 31.81
C LYS A 819 -36.56 23.83 32.16
N ARG A 820 -36.32 24.76 31.23
CA ARG A 820 -36.66 26.18 31.36
C ARG A 820 -38.11 26.53 30.99
N SER A 821 -38.79 25.64 30.26
CA SER A 821 -40.21 25.75 29.86
C SER A 821 -40.93 24.40 30.01
N GLN A 822 -42.25 24.40 30.27
CA GLN A 822 -43.06 23.18 30.41
C GLN A 822 -43.37 22.46 29.07
N THR A 823 -42.97 23.02 27.92
CA THR A 823 -43.39 22.55 26.59
C THR A 823 -42.40 21.61 25.90
N SER A 824 -42.17 20.41 26.44
CA SER A 824 -41.56 19.26 25.73
C SER A 824 -41.73 17.96 26.52
N HIS A 825 -41.70 16.81 25.86
CA HIS A 825 -42.05 15.51 26.47
C HIS A 825 -41.19 15.14 27.69
N ASN A 826 -41.78 14.41 28.64
CA ASN A 826 -41.06 13.93 29.82
C ASN A 826 -40.25 12.67 29.47
N ASN A 827 -38.94 12.69 29.74
CA ASN A 827 -38.21 11.45 29.98
C ASN A 827 -38.62 10.93 31.36
N SER A 828 -39.74 10.22 31.41
CA SER A 828 -40.25 9.54 32.61
C SER A 828 -39.49 8.24 32.93
N GLU A 829 -38.51 7.86 32.11
CA GLU A 829 -37.64 6.72 32.38
C GLU A 829 -36.79 6.93 33.63
N LEU A 830 -37.03 6.08 34.63
CA LEU A 830 -36.23 6.01 35.82
C LEU A 830 -34.79 5.56 35.50
N LEU A 831 -33.84 6.09 36.26
CA LEU A 831 -32.45 5.64 36.30
C LEU A 831 -32.37 4.43 37.25
N ALA A 832 -31.52 3.46 36.90
CA ALA A 832 -31.25 2.31 37.75
C ALA A 832 -29.76 1.98 37.64
N ALA A 833 -28.96 2.53 38.55
CA ALA A 833 -27.52 2.52 38.46
C ALA A 833 -26.90 2.32 39.86
N PRO A 834 -25.76 1.62 39.98
CA PRO A 834 -25.13 1.37 41.28
C PRO A 834 -24.35 2.57 41.83
N SER A 835 -23.95 3.54 41.01
CA SER A 835 -23.20 4.73 41.40
C SER A 835 -23.69 6.00 40.67
N ALA A 836 -23.28 7.18 41.14
CA ALA A 836 -23.61 8.44 40.48
C ALA A 836 -23.02 8.52 39.06
N LEU A 837 -21.78 8.03 38.86
CA LEU A 837 -21.16 7.95 37.54
C LEU A 837 -21.96 7.05 36.60
N ASP A 838 -22.45 5.92 37.08
CA ASP A 838 -23.26 5.00 36.28
C ASP A 838 -24.65 5.60 35.93
N ALA A 839 -25.24 6.38 36.84
CA ALA A 839 -26.47 7.14 36.58
C ALA A 839 -26.23 8.24 35.52
N MET A 840 -25.12 8.98 35.64
CA MET A 840 -24.71 9.99 34.66
C MET A 840 -24.41 9.36 33.29
N ALA A 841 -23.79 8.18 33.26
CA ALA A 841 -23.54 7.43 32.03
C ALA A 841 -24.84 7.03 31.32
N GLN A 842 -25.90 6.64 32.05
CA GLN A 842 -27.23 6.39 31.48
C GLN A 842 -27.88 7.67 30.92
N VAL A 843 -27.81 8.78 31.64
CA VAL A 843 -28.30 10.09 31.16
C VAL A 843 -27.60 10.50 29.85
N LEU A 844 -26.26 10.50 29.86
CA LEU A 844 -25.45 10.89 28.71
C LEU A 844 -25.63 9.95 27.51
N HIS A 845 -25.83 8.64 27.74
CA HIS A 845 -26.15 7.69 26.67
C HIS A 845 -27.45 8.02 25.93
N ARG A 846 -28.49 8.43 26.68
CA ARG A 846 -29.80 8.78 26.12
C ARG A 846 -29.74 10.08 25.31
N SER A 847 -29.03 11.10 25.81
CA SER A 847 -28.99 12.44 25.21
C SER A 847 -27.96 12.60 24.09
N LEU A 848 -26.77 11.99 24.20
CA LEU A 848 -25.63 12.20 23.30
C LEU A 848 -25.33 10.97 22.42
N LYS A 849 -26.39 10.38 21.87
CA LYS A 849 -26.30 9.35 20.82
C LYS A 849 -26.19 9.99 19.43
N TYR A 850 -25.63 9.23 18.48
CA TYR A 850 -25.68 9.59 17.07
C TYR A 850 -27.09 9.43 16.52
N ASN A 851 -27.55 10.42 15.75
CA ASN A 851 -28.79 10.34 14.97
C ASN A 851 -28.51 9.73 13.58
N PRO A 852 -29.53 9.19 12.89
CA PRO A 852 -29.37 8.70 11.52
C PRO A 852 -28.80 9.78 10.59
N GLY A 853 -27.74 9.44 9.85
CA GLY A 853 -27.04 10.36 8.93
C GLY A 853 -25.94 11.21 9.57
N GLU A 854 -25.81 11.22 10.90
CA GLU A 854 -24.62 11.78 11.57
C GLU A 854 -23.45 10.79 11.50
N ARG A 855 -22.23 11.29 11.66
CA ARG A 855 -21.01 10.45 11.64
C ARG A 855 -20.01 10.84 12.74
N ASP A 856 -19.27 9.84 13.20
CA ASP A 856 -18.12 10.03 14.07
C ASP A 856 -16.84 10.28 13.25
N MET A 857 -15.77 10.58 13.97
CA MET A 857 -14.43 10.80 13.45
C MET A 857 -13.41 10.15 14.38
N VAL A 858 -12.39 9.52 13.81
CA VAL A 858 -11.17 9.12 14.50
C VAL A 858 -10.04 10.01 14.01
N CYS A 859 -9.28 10.59 14.94
CA CYS A 859 -8.04 11.30 14.69
C CYS A 859 -6.93 10.63 15.51
N LEU A 860 -5.89 10.12 14.86
CA LEU A 860 -4.67 9.62 15.46
C LEU A 860 -3.48 10.38 14.85
N HIS A 861 -2.57 10.86 15.68
CA HIS A 861 -1.41 11.63 15.27
C HIS A 861 -0.20 11.30 16.15
N HIS A 862 0.91 10.96 15.49
CA HIS A 862 2.22 10.82 16.11
C HIS A 862 3.16 11.93 15.65
N GLU A 863 4.01 12.40 16.56
CA GLU A 863 5.20 13.20 16.29
C GLU A 863 6.44 12.52 16.89
N PHE A 864 7.48 12.38 16.08
CA PHE A 864 8.79 11.84 16.43
C PHE A 864 9.84 12.93 16.24
N GLY A 865 10.58 13.24 17.29
CA GLY A 865 11.84 13.94 17.19
C GLY A 865 12.96 12.94 16.96
N ILE A 866 13.68 13.07 15.84
CA ILE A 866 14.70 12.13 15.39
C ILE A 866 16.04 12.86 15.25
N GLU A 867 17.04 12.43 16.00
CA GLU A 867 18.44 12.85 15.82
C GLU A 867 19.11 11.90 14.82
N ASN A 868 19.52 12.44 13.68
CA ASN A 868 20.16 11.69 12.60
C ASN A 868 21.67 11.49 12.87
N LEU A 869 22.30 10.57 12.13
CA LEU A 869 23.74 10.25 12.26
C LEU A 869 24.69 11.45 12.05
N ASP A 870 24.25 12.48 11.32
CA ASP A 870 25.01 13.71 11.07
C ASP A 870 24.80 14.79 12.15
N GLY A 871 24.01 14.49 13.19
CA GLY A 871 23.62 15.43 14.25
C GLY A 871 22.49 16.39 13.84
N SER A 872 21.90 16.24 12.65
CA SER A 872 20.68 16.97 12.29
C SER A 872 19.47 16.43 13.06
N TYR A 873 18.47 17.29 13.28
CA TYR A 873 17.27 16.94 14.05
C TYR A 873 16.01 17.15 13.21
N ASP A 874 15.26 16.07 13.01
CA ASP A 874 14.02 16.02 12.23
C ASP A 874 12.80 15.84 13.12
N ILE A 875 11.70 16.46 12.69
CA ILE A 875 10.35 16.22 13.18
C ILE A 875 9.61 15.42 12.12
N GLN A 876 9.44 14.12 12.36
CA GLN A 876 8.61 13.24 11.53
C GLN A 876 7.22 13.11 12.18
N THR A 877 6.15 13.26 11.42
CA THR A 877 4.78 13.08 11.89
C THR A 877 4.07 12.00 11.08
N SER A 878 3.15 11.26 11.70
CA SER A 878 2.29 10.27 11.03
C SER A 878 0.86 10.43 11.52
N SER A 879 -0.09 10.60 10.60
CA SER A 879 -1.47 10.95 10.97
C SER A 879 -2.51 10.13 10.23
N LEU A 880 -3.55 9.70 10.93
CA LEU A 880 -4.74 9.03 10.39
C LEU A 880 -5.98 9.83 10.82
N VAL A 881 -6.75 10.30 9.83
CA VAL A 881 -8.09 10.86 10.06
C VAL A 881 -9.10 10.01 9.29
N ALA A 882 -10.05 9.41 10.00
CA ALA A 882 -11.08 8.56 9.42
C ALA A 882 -12.46 9.02 9.88
N TYR A 883 -13.44 9.01 8.99
CA TYR A 883 -14.84 9.35 9.31
C TYR A 883 -15.75 8.13 9.17
N GLY A 884 -16.81 8.09 9.97
CA GLY A 884 -17.91 7.13 9.80
C GLY A 884 -18.64 7.33 8.47
N ASP A 885 -19.26 6.26 7.97
CA ASP A 885 -20.10 6.31 6.77
C ASP A 885 -21.58 6.52 7.17
N PRO A 886 -22.17 7.70 6.90
CA PRO A 886 -23.55 7.99 7.27
C PRO A 886 -24.59 7.19 6.46
N LYS A 887 -24.18 6.47 5.39
CA LYS A 887 -25.08 5.62 4.59
C LYS A 887 -25.26 4.22 5.16
N SER A 888 -24.16 3.57 5.55
CA SER A 888 -24.20 2.25 6.21
C SER A 888 -24.44 2.34 7.72
N GLY A 889 -24.13 3.49 8.34
CA GLY A 889 -24.10 3.65 9.80
C GLY A 889 -22.82 3.09 10.44
N GLU A 890 -21.83 2.66 9.64
CA GLU A 890 -20.53 2.22 10.16
C GLU A 890 -19.78 3.40 10.77
N THR A 891 -19.42 3.30 12.06
CA THR A 891 -18.61 4.33 12.73
C THR A 891 -17.12 4.13 12.45
N ALA A 892 -16.37 5.25 12.34
CA ALA A 892 -14.91 5.25 12.27
C ALA A 892 -14.32 4.48 13.45
N MET A 893 -14.85 4.67 14.66
CA MET A 893 -14.43 3.92 15.85
C MET A 893 -14.62 2.42 15.65
N ALA A 894 -15.79 1.95 15.22
CA ALA A 894 -16.02 0.52 14.96
C ALA A 894 -15.09 -0.02 13.88
N ARG A 895 -14.91 0.70 12.77
CA ARG A 895 -14.01 0.29 11.68
C ARG A 895 -12.55 0.21 12.14
N THR A 896 -12.04 1.24 12.82
CA THR A 896 -10.64 1.30 13.30
C THR A 896 -10.33 0.36 14.47
N VAL A 897 -11.32 -0.29 15.09
CA VAL A 897 -11.10 -1.34 16.10
C VAL A 897 -11.36 -2.73 15.53
N GLY A 898 -12.47 -2.93 14.82
CA GLY A 898 -12.85 -4.23 14.26
C GLY A 898 -11.95 -4.68 13.11
N VAL A 899 -11.54 -3.78 12.21
CA VAL A 899 -10.73 -4.14 11.04
C VAL A 899 -9.29 -4.56 11.39
N PRO A 900 -8.53 -3.87 12.28
CA PRO A 900 -7.23 -4.37 12.72
C PRO A 900 -7.31 -5.75 13.39
N ALA A 901 -8.28 -5.97 14.27
CA ALA A 901 -8.52 -7.28 14.87
C ALA A 901 -8.87 -8.36 13.84
N ALA A 902 -9.63 -8.02 12.79
CA ALA A 902 -9.93 -8.92 11.68
C ALA A 902 -8.69 -9.27 10.85
N ILE A 903 -7.86 -8.27 10.54
CA ILE A 903 -6.59 -8.45 9.83
C ILE A 903 -5.65 -9.36 10.64
N ALA A 904 -5.49 -9.10 11.94
CA ALA A 904 -4.68 -9.93 12.84
C ALA A 904 -5.20 -11.36 12.97
N THR A 905 -6.52 -11.53 13.09
CA THR A 905 -7.18 -12.86 13.04
C THR A 905 -6.83 -13.59 11.75
N ARG A 906 -6.85 -12.88 10.61
CA ARG A 906 -6.50 -13.46 9.31
C ARG A 906 -5.01 -13.82 9.21
N LEU A 907 -4.10 -12.98 9.73
CA LEU A 907 -2.67 -13.29 9.78
C LEU A 907 -2.36 -14.53 10.62
N LEU A 908 -3.09 -14.76 11.72
CA LEU A 908 -2.98 -16.00 12.51
C LEU A 908 -3.54 -17.22 11.75
N LEU A 909 -4.68 -17.09 11.07
CA LEU A 909 -5.25 -18.16 10.23
C LEU A 909 -4.37 -18.55 9.04
N GLU A 910 -3.63 -17.59 8.50
CA GLU A 910 -2.65 -17.75 7.42
C GLU A 910 -1.32 -18.33 7.95
N GLY A 911 -1.09 -18.34 9.26
CA GLY A 911 0.19 -18.73 9.87
C GLY A 911 1.31 -17.72 9.62
N ALA A 912 0.97 -16.47 9.31
CA ALA A 912 1.92 -15.39 9.03
C ALA A 912 2.61 -14.87 10.30
N VAL A 913 1.94 -14.96 11.46
CA VAL A 913 2.53 -14.64 12.78
C VAL A 913 3.21 -15.90 13.34
N LYS A 914 4.53 -15.84 13.54
CA LYS A 914 5.33 -16.95 14.07
C LYS A 914 5.56 -16.84 15.57
N THR A 915 5.56 -15.64 16.13
CA THR A 915 5.80 -15.41 17.56
C THR A 915 4.68 -16.03 18.41
N ARG A 916 5.06 -16.80 19.44
CA ARG A 916 4.17 -17.42 20.44
C ARG A 916 4.27 -16.71 21.78
N GLY A 917 3.29 -16.94 22.65
CA GLY A 917 3.14 -16.18 23.90
C GLY A 917 2.04 -15.14 23.84
N VAL A 918 2.03 -14.25 24.83
CA VAL A 918 1.11 -13.11 24.98
C VAL A 918 1.80 -11.86 24.45
N ILE A 919 1.36 -11.37 23.29
CA ILE A 919 2.12 -10.41 22.48
C ILE A 919 1.31 -9.18 22.06
N ARG A 920 2.06 -8.14 21.65
CA ARG A 920 1.58 -6.87 21.09
C ARG A 920 1.90 -6.79 19.61
N PRO A 921 1.26 -5.91 18.82
CA PRO A 921 1.61 -5.70 17.42
C PRO A 921 2.84 -4.79 17.21
N THR A 922 3.84 -4.91 18.08
CA THR A 922 5.09 -4.13 18.00
C THR A 922 6.17 -4.78 17.12
N ILE A 923 5.91 -5.99 16.60
CA ILE A 923 6.86 -6.76 15.79
C ILE A 923 6.62 -6.62 14.29
N PRO A 924 7.67 -6.60 13.44
CA PRO A 924 7.56 -6.36 11.99
C PRO A 924 6.67 -7.35 11.23
N GLU A 925 6.55 -8.60 11.70
CA GLU A 925 5.67 -9.61 11.10
C GLU A 925 4.17 -9.33 11.30
N ILE A 926 3.81 -8.44 12.23
CA ILE A 926 2.44 -7.99 12.46
C ILE A 926 2.21 -6.61 11.85
N TYR A 927 3.01 -5.60 12.23
CA TYR A 927 2.65 -4.21 11.89
C TYR A 927 2.76 -3.91 10.39
N ASN A 928 3.73 -4.46 9.66
CA ASN A 928 3.88 -4.22 8.23
C ASN A 928 2.70 -4.73 7.39
N PRO A 929 2.33 -6.04 7.44
CA PRO A 929 1.18 -6.52 6.68
C PRO A 929 -0.14 -5.96 7.20
N LEU A 930 -0.22 -5.54 8.47
CA LEU A 930 -1.39 -4.87 9.02
C LEU A 930 -1.59 -3.48 8.40
N ILE A 931 -0.56 -2.62 8.39
CA ILE A 931 -0.64 -1.28 7.78
C ILE A 931 -0.97 -1.38 6.29
N GLU A 932 -0.33 -2.31 5.56
CA GLU A 932 -0.60 -2.55 4.14
C GLU A 932 -2.07 -2.97 3.90
N ARG A 933 -2.64 -3.83 4.76
CA ARG A 933 -4.03 -4.28 4.67
C ARG A 933 -5.03 -3.19 5.12
N LEU A 934 -4.67 -2.33 6.07
CA LEU A 934 -5.49 -1.18 6.49
C LEU A 934 -5.62 -0.13 5.39
N ALA A 935 -4.54 0.17 4.67
CA ALA A 935 -4.58 1.09 3.52
C ALA A 935 -5.58 0.61 2.45
N LYS A 936 -5.68 -0.71 2.22
CA LYS A 936 -6.68 -1.33 1.32
C LYS A 936 -8.12 -1.23 1.83
N GLN A 937 -8.33 -0.87 3.10
CA GLN A 937 -9.64 -0.58 3.70
C GLN A 937 -9.90 0.94 3.84
N GLY A 938 -9.09 1.79 3.19
CA GLY A 938 -9.22 3.25 3.25
C GLY A 938 -8.73 3.88 4.56
N LEU A 939 -8.07 3.11 5.43
CA LEU A 939 -7.42 3.62 6.64
C LEU A 939 -5.95 3.91 6.29
N ILE A 940 -5.70 5.10 5.75
CA ILE A 940 -4.43 5.52 5.18
C ILE A 940 -3.76 6.55 6.09
N PHE A 941 -2.48 6.34 6.37
CA PHE A 941 -1.64 7.30 7.09
C PHE A 941 -1.07 8.36 6.13
N THR A 942 -0.97 9.59 6.63
CA THR A 942 -0.25 10.69 5.98
C THR A 942 0.98 11.01 6.80
N ASP A 943 2.15 10.68 6.24
CA ASP A 943 3.45 10.92 6.86
C ASP A 943 4.07 12.22 6.33
N GLN A 944 4.75 12.98 7.20
CA GLN A 944 5.48 14.20 6.82
C GLN A 944 6.78 14.31 7.63
N THR A 945 7.84 14.86 7.02
CA THR A 945 9.11 15.17 7.70
C THR A 945 9.41 16.66 7.59
N LYS A 946 9.87 17.27 8.69
CA LYS A 946 10.22 18.68 8.80
C LYS A 946 11.55 18.83 9.54
N HIS A 947 12.55 19.40 8.89
CA HIS A 947 13.85 19.64 9.51
C HIS A 947 13.78 20.77 10.57
N GLY A 948 14.35 20.54 11.75
CA GLY A 948 14.54 21.50 12.83
C GLY A 948 13.50 21.46 13.97
N ILE A 949 14.00 21.54 15.21
CA ILE A 949 13.22 21.45 16.48
C ILE A 949 12.13 22.54 16.59
N SER A 950 12.34 23.72 15.98
CA SER A 950 11.46 24.90 16.04
C SER A 950 10.06 24.72 15.41
N LYS A 951 9.77 23.53 14.87
CA LYS A 951 8.51 23.18 14.19
C LYS A 951 7.69 22.13 14.94
N SER A 952 8.20 21.61 16.06
CA SER A 952 7.56 20.57 16.87
C SER A 952 6.23 21.01 17.49
N LEU A 953 5.33 20.04 17.67
CA LEU A 953 4.13 20.15 18.48
C LEU A 953 4.51 20.33 19.97
N GLN A 954 5.60 19.70 20.42
CA GLN A 954 6.15 19.83 21.77
C GLN A 954 6.30 21.30 22.23
N GLN A 955 6.81 22.18 21.37
CA GLN A 955 6.99 23.60 21.69
C GLN A 955 5.68 24.41 21.72
N LYS A 956 4.63 23.92 21.08
CA LYS A 956 3.31 24.59 21.00
C LYS A 956 2.36 24.12 22.10
N MET A 957 2.56 22.92 22.61
CA MET A 957 1.85 22.37 23.76
C MET A 957 2.30 23.07 25.05
N ALA A 958 1.75 24.27 25.30
CA ALA A 958 1.91 24.95 26.57
C ALA A 958 1.25 24.13 27.70
N TRP A 959 2.08 23.47 28.52
CA TRP A 959 1.68 22.88 29.78
C TRP A 959 1.90 23.88 30.90
N ASN A 960 0.81 24.37 31.51
CA ASN A 960 0.83 25.31 32.64
C ASN A 960 0.97 24.58 33.98
#